data_AF-A0AAV6Y8J7-F1
#
_entry.id   AF-A0AAV6Y8J7-F1
#
_cell.length_a   1.000
_cell.length_b   1.000
_cell.length_c   1.000
_cell.angle_alpha   90.00
_cell.angle_beta   90.00
_cell.angle_gamma   90.00
#
_symmetry.space_group_name_H-M   'P 1'
#
loop_
_entity.id
_entity.type
_entity.pdbx_description
1 polymer ?
#
loop_
_entity_poly.entity_id
_entity_poly.type
_entity_poly.pdbx_seq_one_letter_code
_entity_poly.pdbx_strand_id
1 'polypeptide(L)'
;MNKVINEIGEENVVHVVTDSESAYKSTDERLLQERPHLFWSPCAAHCIDMMLEDIGKMEKVKKTIDKAKHITNFIYNSDKVVNLMKSHMNDQELLRLGITRFAIQFIVIESLLRHHIDLKRMCLTPELEERREKLVQIEVPATINMINMMPVLADTVSLMELHQFMPLIIKNGLYNEHLFQTKLVSLFCKFGSLNDAVKVFEPIESKIDPLYHTILKGYAQQSNFDAALKFFVRMKYDGASQVVYNFSYLLKACADVKDVRRGKEIHGQLILNGFESNLFAMASVMNLYAKCRMVHEAYKMFDRMPERDLVCWNTVIAGFAQNGMPKKALELFSMMQGEGHSPDLVTVVSVLPASASIGNLKIGRSIHAYVLRWGLESYVNVATALLDMYAKCGLIGAARKIFDSMGSRTVVSWNSMIDGYAQNGNSEEALDLFQKMVDAGLKASNVTVMGALHACANLWLVKEGRHYFSVMKEKYGLEPSMDHYGAMVDLLGRSGQLNEAWDFIQNMPVEPAINVYGAMLGACKIHKNVDLGEIAADKLFEFEPDEGGYHVLLANIYAIASMWEKVAKVRTLMEKKGIQKTPGCSSVDLRNEVHTFYSGSTKHPQSDKIYAYLEKLMDRIKLAGYIPDTSSIHDVEDDIQEKLLNTHSEKLAISFGLISTKPGTTIHIRKNLRVCGDCHNATKYISLVTKREIIVRDMHRFHHFKNGTCSCGDYW
;
A
#
# COMPACT_ATOMS: atom_id res chain seq x y z
N MET A 1 -4.81 48.64 -30.26
CA MET A 1 -3.83 49.51 -29.57
C MET A 1 -3.02 50.37 -30.53
N ASN A 2 -2.23 49.81 -31.46
CA ASN A 2 -1.42 50.59 -32.43
C ASN A 2 -2.18 51.72 -33.14
N LYS A 3 -3.42 51.47 -33.58
CA LYS A 3 -4.26 52.49 -34.22
C LYS A 3 -4.54 53.70 -33.31
N VAL A 4 -4.84 53.45 -32.03
CA VAL A 4 -5.17 54.50 -31.05
C VAL A 4 -3.93 55.31 -30.65
N ILE A 5 -2.79 54.63 -30.46
CA ILE A 5 -1.52 55.30 -30.14
C ILE A 5 -1.07 56.17 -31.33
N ASN A 6 -1.25 55.70 -32.57
CA ASN A 6 -0.95 56.48 -33.78
C ASN A 6 -1.91 57.68 -33.96
N GLU A 7 -3.17 57.57 -33.53
CA GLU A 7 -4.13 58.68 -33.57
C GLU A 7 -3.82 59.76 -32.50
N ILE A 8 -3.24 59.39 -31.36
CA ILE A 8 -2.91 60.30 -30.25
C ILE A 8 -1.51 60.93 -30.40
N GLY A 9 -0.59 60.27 -31.12
CA GLY A 9 0.83 60.62 -31.16
C GLY A 9 1.57 60.05 -29.95
N GLU A 10 2.69 59.35 -30.18
CA GLU A 10 3.41 58.62 -29.12
C GLU A 10 3.96 59.55 -28.04
N GLU A 11 4.40 60.74 -28.43
CA GLU A 11 4.89 61.80 -27.55
C GLU A 11 3.84 62.30 -26.55
N ASN A 12 2.55 62.03 -26.84
CA ASN A 12 1.42 62.40 -25.98
C ASN A 12 0.92 61.23 -25.13
N VAL A 13 1.55 60.05 -25.22
CA VAL A 13 1.17 58.86 -24.45
C VAL A 13 2.05 58.75 -23.20
N VAL A 14 1.46 59.02 -22.05
CA VAL A 14 2.16 58.99 -20.75
C VAL A 14 2.40 57.56 -20.24
N HIS A 15 1.42 56.66 -20.39
CA HIS A 15 1.47 55.28 -19.87
C HIS A 15 0.41 54.42 -20.55
N VAL A 16 0.76 53.22 -20.98
CA VAL A 16 -0.18 52.19 -21.45
C VAL A 16 -0.44 51.14 -20.37
N VAL A 17 -1.71 50.99 -19.98
CA VAL A 17 -2.17 50.03 -18.96
C VAL A 17 -3.03 48.96 -19.63
N THR A 18 -2.71 47.69 -19.38
CA THR A 18 -3.49 46.53 -19.88
C THR A 18 -4.54 46.09 -18.87
N ASP A 19 -5.57 45.37 -19.31
CA ASP A 19 -6.69 44.95 -18.47
C ASP A 19 -6.39 43.73 -17.58
N SER A 20 -5.39 42.93 -17.94
CA SER A 20 -4.98 41.73 -17.21
C SER A 20 -3.48 41.43 -17.38
N GLU A 21 -2.91 40.66 -16.45
CA GLU A 21 -1.50 40.23 -16.54
C GLU A 21 -1.27 39.27 -17.72
N SER A 22 -2.25 38.43 -18.06
CA SER A 22 -2.22 37.60 -19.26
C SER A 22 -2.23 38.43 -20.53
N ALA A 23 -3.05 39.49 -20.59
CA ALA A 23 -3.06 40.40 -21.73
C ALA A 23 -1.76 41.21 -21.82
N TYR A 24 -1.15 41.59 -20.69
CA TYR A 24 0.19 42.20 -20.68
C TYR A 24 1.24 41.27 -21.29
N LYS A 25 1.26 39.99 -20.87
CA LYS A 25 2.19 38.98 -21.38
C LYS A 25 1.90 38.56 -22.83
N SER A 26 0.63 38.58 -23.24
CA SER A 26 0.20 38.25 -24.60
C SER A 26 0.12 39.48 -25.51
N THR A 27 0.39 40.69 -24.99
CA THR A 27 0.55 41.87 -25.84
C THR A 27 1.72 41.55 -26.73
N ASP A 28 1.46 41.47 -28.04
CA ASP A 28 2.38 40.96 -29.06
C ASP A 28 3.81 41.37 -28.72
N GLU A 29 4.72 40.43 -28.48
CA GLU A 29 6.10 40.76 -28.06
C GLU A 29 6.75 41.74 -29.03
N ARG A 30 6.29 41.74 -30.29
CA ARG A 30 6.62 42.70 -31.33
C ARG A 30 6.22 44.15 -31.03
N LEU A 31 5.10 44.38 -30.37
CA LEU A 31 4.58 45.71 -29.99
C LEU A 31 5.41 46.35 -28.86
N LEU A 32 5.80 45.55 -27.86
CA LEU A 32 6.72 45.95 -26.79
C LEU A 32 8.13 46.22 -27.36
N GLN A 33 8.55 45.47 -28.39
CA GLN A 33 9.82 45.70 -29.10
C GLN A 33 9.77 46.90 -30.07
N GLU A 34 8.65 47.14 -30.75
CA GLU A 34 8.49 48.25 -31.70
C GLU A 34 8.40 49.61 -30.98
N ARG A 35 7.93 49.66 -29.73
CA ARG A 35 7.77 50.91 -28.93
C ARG A 35 8.30 50.77 -27.50
N PRO A 36 9.62 50.59 -27.32
CA PRO A 36 10.24 50.33 -26.02
C PRO A 36 10.27 51.57 -25.10
N HIS A 37 10.07 52.77 -25.64
CA HIS A 37 10.09 54.04 -24.91
C HIS A 37 8.77 54.38 -24.21
N LEU A 38 7.66 53.73 -24.58
CA LEU A 38 6.41 53.86 -23.84
C LEU A 38 6.49 53.03 -22.55
N PHE A 39 6.03 53.60 -21.44
CA PHE A 39 5.92 52.83 -20.19
C PHE A 39 4.69 51.92 -20.27
N TRP A 40 4.88 50.62 -20.05
CA TRP A 40 3.83 49.61 -20.10
C TRP A 40 3.69 48.94 -18.73
N SER A 41 2.47 48.85 -18.18
CA SER A 41 2.23 48.05 -16.97
C SER A 41 1.04 47.11 -17.10
N PRO A 42 1.04 45.99 -16.34
CA PRO A 42 -0.19 45.23 -16.09
C PRO A 42 -1.24 46.11 -15.37
N CYS A 43 -2.49 45.68 -15.41
CA CYS A 43 -3.65 46.35 -14.80
C CYS A 43 -3.33 46.93 -13.42
N ALA A 44 -3.79 48.15 -13.13
CA ALA A 44 -3.64 48.80 -11.82
C ALA A 44 -4.11 47.91 -10.66
N ALA A 45 -5.11 47.06 -10.93
CA ALA A 45 -5.62 46.06 -10.01
C ALA A 45 -4.54 45.03 -9.59
N HIS A 46 -3.67 44.61 -10.52
CA HIS A 46 -2.57 43.67 -10.24
C HIS A 46 -1.47 44.31 -9.38
N CYS A 47 -1.11 45.56 -9.65
CA CYS A 47 -0.13 46.29 -8.82
C CYS A 47 -0.62 46.46 -7.38
N ILE A 48 -1.90 46.75 -7.19
CA ILE A 48 -2.53 46.82 -5.86
C ILE A 48 -2.49 45.45 -5.17
N ASP A 49 -2.75 44.36 -5.92
CA ASP A 49 -2.69 43.00 -5.37
C ASP A 49 -1.29 42.63 -4.86
N MET A 50 -0.24 42.96 -5.62
CA MET A 50 1.15 42.73 -5.19
C MET A 50 1.52 43.56 -3.95
N MET A 51 1.11 44.83 -3.89
CA MET A 51 1.33 45.68 -2.72
C MET A 51 0.63 45.12 -1.48
N LEU A 52 -0.61 44.65 -1.62
CA LEU A 52 -1.37 44.04 -0.54
C LEU A 52 -0.80 42.69 -0.11
N GLU A 53 -0.25 41.92 -1.03
CA GLU A 53 0.47 40.67 -0.73
C GLU A 53 1.70 40.95 0.15
N ASP A 54 2.49 41.98 -0.19
CA ASP A 54 3.67 42.35 0.57
C ASP A 54 3.32 42.95 1.94
N ILE A 55 2.27 43.76 2.03
CA ILE A 55 1.71 44.20 3.32
C ILE A 55 1.28 42.99 4.16
N GLY A 56 0.65 41.99 3.53
CA GLY A 56 0.26 40.75 4.19
C GLY A 56 1.43 39.92 4.74
N LYS A 57 2.64 40.07 4.20
CA LYS A 57 3.86 39.41 4.69
C LYS A 57 4.50 40.14 5.87
N MET A 58 4.15 41.40 6.14
CA MET A 58 4.72 42.18 7.24
C MET A 58 4.36 41.55 8.60
N GLU A 59 5.36 41.38 9.47
CA GLU A 59 5.25 40.66 10.74
C GLU A 59 4.15 41.20 11.67
N LYS A 60 3.90 42.53 11.63
CA LYS A 60 2.84 43.20 12.40
C LYS A 60 1.42 42.85 11.96
N VAL A 61 1.21 42.48 10.69
CA VAL A 61 -0.12 42.33 10.08
C VAL A 61 -0.43 40.89 9.67
N LYS A 62 0.62 40.09 9.38
CA LYS A 62 0.55 38.70 8.91
C LYS A 62 -0.40 37.83 9.73
N LYS A 63 -0.27 37.84 11.06
CA LYS A 63 -1.11 37.02 11.97
C LYS A 63 -2.60 37.36 11.86
N THR A 64 -2.94 38.62 11.61
CA THR A 64 -4.33 39.08 11.46
C THR A 64 -4.88 38.68 10.09
N ILE A 65 -4.08 38.82 9.04
CA ILE A 65 -4.45 38.42 7.68
C ILE A 65 -4.63 36.90 7.56
N ASP A 66 -3.76 36.10 8.18
CA ASP A 66 -3.89 34.64 8.15
C ASP A 66 -5.16 34.15 8.88
N LYS A 67 -5.55 34.80 9.98
CA LYS A 67 -6.85 34.54 10.63
C LYS A 67 -8.01 34.90 9.73
N ALA A 68 -7.95 36.04 9.05
CA ALA A 68 -8.98 36.46 8.12
C ALA A 68 -9.13 35.48 6.96
N LYS A 69 -8.03 35.01 6.37
CA LYS A 69 -8.05 33.96 5.33
C LYS A 69 -8.79 32.71 5.81
N HIS A 70 -8.55 32.29 7.05
CA HIS A 70 -9.22 31.11 7.60
C HIS A 70 -10.73 31.31 7.75
N ILE A 71 -11.15 32.49 8.21
CA ILE A 71 -12.57 32.86 8.32
C ILE A 71 -13.22 32.96 6.94
N THR A 72 -12.57 33.63 5.98
CA THR A 72 -13.03 33.75 4.61
C THR A 72 -13.22 32.36 3.98
N ASN A 73 -12.23 31.47 4.10
CA ASN A 73 -12.33 30.11 3.56
C ASN A 73 -13.46 29.30 4.23
N PHE A 74 -13.66 29.45 5.54
CA PHE A 74 -14.75 28.79 6.25
C PHE A 74 -16.13 29.25 5.76
N ILE A 75 -16.30 30.56 5.56
CA ILE A 75 -17.55 31.15 5.08
C ILE A 75 -17.81 30.69 3.64
N TYR A 76 -16.85 30.82 2.74
CA TYR A 76 -17.04 30.54 1.31
C TYR A 76 -17.10 29.06 0.94
N ASN A 77 -16.56 28.16 1.77
CA ASN A 77 -16.68 26.71 1.55
C ASN A 77 -18.00 26.13 2.12
N SER A 78 -18.91 26.97 2.60
CA SER A 78 -20.19 26.55 3.16
C SER A 78 -21.33 27.38 2.58
N ASP A 79 -21.97 26.85 1.53
CA ASP A 79 -23.15 27.47 0.89
C ASP A 79 -24.24 27.84 1.90
N LYS A 80 -24.39 27.03 2.96
CA LYS A 80 -25.34 27.28 4.04
C LYS A 80 -24.99 28.51 4.87
N VAL A 81 -23.72 28.73 5.19
CA VAL A 81 -23.26 29.91 5.94
C VAL A 81 -23.41 31.17 5.08
N VAL A 82 -23.05 31.09 3.79
CA VAL A 82 -23.22 32.20 2.85
C VAL A 82 -24.70 32.60 2.72
N ASN A 83 -25.60 31.63 2.57
CA ASN A 83 -27.03 31.91 2.45
C ASN A 83 -27.64 32.48 3.73
N LEU A 84 -27.23 31.99 4.91
CA LEU A 84 -27.68 32.52 6.19
C LEU A 84 -27.21 33.95 6.45
N MET A 85 -25.99 34.28 6.01
CA MET A 85 -25.46 35.65 6.09
C MET A 85 -26.21 36.61 5.16
N LYS A 86 -26.52 36.18 3.93
CA LYS A 86 -27.31 36.98 2.98
C LYS A 86 -28.70 37.30 3.50
N SER A 87 -29.38 36.33 4.11
CA SER A 87 -30.73 36.51 4.66
C SER A 87 -30.76 37.46 5.86
N HIS A 88 -29.70 37.49 6.69
CA HIS A 88 -29.63 38.35 7.88
C HIS A 88 -29.18 39.78 7.60
N MET A 89 -28.57 40.02 6.44
CA MET A 89 -28.06 41.35 6.08
C MET A 89 -28.80 42.00 4.91
N ASN A 90 -30.05 41.60 4.64
CA ASN A 90 -30.90 42.15 3.56
C ASN A 90 -30.18 42.19 2.19
N ASP A 91 -29.56 41.10 1.78
CA ASP A 91 -28.83 40.99 0.50
C ASP A 91 -27.70 42.02 0.30
N GLN A 92 -27.24 42.70 1.35
CA GLN A 92 -25.98 43.45 1.25
C GLN A 92 -24.83 42.47 1.04
N GLU A 93 -24.21 42.53 -0.14
CA GLU A 93 -22.98 41.80 -0.41
C GLU A 93 -21.91 42.22 0.60
N LEU A 94 -21.60 41.32 1.53
CA LEU A 94 -20.48 41.48 2.47
C LEU A 94 -19.17 41.74 1.70
N LEU A 95 -19.07 41.26 0.45
CA LEU A 95 -17.87 41.19 -0.39
C LEU A 95 -18.20 41.15 -1.89
N ARG A 96 -17.65 42.09 -2.68
CA ARG A 96 -17.70 42.07 -4.15
C ARG A 96 -16.72 41.03 -4.69
N LEU A 97 -17.23 39.97 -5.32
CA LEU A 97 -16.44 38.89 -5.95
C LEU A 97 -15.60 39.34 -7.17
N GLY A 98 -15.69 40.60 -7.57
CA GLY A 98 -14.92 41.17 -8.69
C GLY A 98 -13.70 42.01 -8.28
N ILE A 99 -13.31 42.04 -7.00
CA ILE A 99 -12.14 42.78 -6.52
C ILE A 99 -10.96 41.81 -6.33
N THR A 100 -9.76 42.32 -6.56
CA THR A 100 -8.48 41.62 -6.64
C THR A 100 -8.21 40.64 -5.49
N ARG A 101 -7.45 39.57 -5.76
CA ARG A 101 -7.35 38.34 -4.96
C ARG A 101 -6.92 38.59 -3.51
N PHE A 102 -6.11 39.62 -3.26
CA PHE A 102 -5.62 39.98 -1.94
C PHE A 102 -6.44 41.07 -1.26
N ALA A 103 -7.07 41.97 -2.03
CA ALA A 103 -7.97 42.99 -1.50
C ALA A 103 -9.20 42.39 -0.80
N ILE A 104 -9.67 41.22 -1.28
CA ILE A 104 -10.79 40.50 -0.64
C ILE A 104 -10.52 40.32 0.86
N GLN A 105 -9.31 39.93 1.28
CA GLN A 105 -9.02 39.64 2.69
C GLN A 105 -9.12 40.88 3.57
N PHE A 106 -8.64 42.03 3.10
CA PHE A 106 -8.72 43.29 3.84
C PHE A 106 -10.15 43.81 3.93
N ILE A 107 -10.90 43.72 2.83
CA ILE A 107 -12.32 44.11 2.77
C ILE A 107 -13.18 43.17 3.62
N VAL A 108 -12.87 41.86 3.67
CA VAL A 108 -13.53 40.90 4.58
C VAL A 108 -13.32 41.35 6.03
N ILE A 109 -12.10 41.65 6.43
CA ILE A 109 -11.80 42.05 7.81
C ILE A 109 -12.57 43.31 8.17
N GLU A 110 -12.55 44.31 7.29
CA GLU A 110 -13.27 45.56 7.51
C GLU A 110 -14.78 45.33 7.64
N SER A 111 -15.34 44.50 6.76
CA SER A 111 -16.78 44.17 6.76
C SER A 111 -17.17 43.34 7.99
N LEU A 112 -16.36 42.35 8.38
CA LEU A 112 -16.55 41.57 9.60
C LEU A 112 -16.49 42.46 10.85
N LEU A 113 -15.60 43.44 10.90
CA LEU A 113 -15.53 44.41 11.99
C LEU A 113 -16.75 45.32 12.00
N ARG A 114 -17.16 45.82 10.82
CA ARG A 114 -18.30 46.71 10.65
C ARG A 114 -19.63 46.04 11.06
N HIS A 115 -19.80 44.76 10.73
CA HIS A 115 -21.04 44.01 10.94
C HIS A 115 -20.96 42.96 12.07
N HIS A 116 -19.96 43.06 12.96
CA HIS A 116 -19.71 42.05 14.00
C HIS A 116 -20.91 41.81 14.96
N ILE A 117 -21.77 42.82 15.16
CA ILE A 117 -22.96 42.71 16.03
C ILE A 117 -24.03 41.84 15.35
N ASP A 118 -24.28 42.07 14.06
CA ASP A 118 -25.29 41.32 13.29
C ASP A 118 -24.86 39.87 13.09
N LEU A 119 -23.56 39.63 12.87
CA LEU A 119 -22.98 38.29 12.84
C LEU A 119 -23.11 37.55 14.16
N LYS A 120 -22.94 38.24 15.29
CA LYS A 120 -23.20 37.65 16.63
C LYS A 120 -24.67 37.30 16.81
N ARG A 121 -25.59 38.13 16.32
CA ARG A 121 -27.05 37.85 16.37
C ARG A 121 -27.45 36.67 15.49
N MET A 122 -26.85 36.52 14.30
CA MET A 122 -27.05 35.36 13.43
C MET A 122 -26.74 34.04 14.15
N CYS A 123 -25.67 34.00 14.96
CA CYS A 123 -25.29 32.83 15.77
C CYS A 123 -26.26 32.53 16.94
N LEU A 124 -27.22 33.40 17.22
CA LEU A 124 -28.19 33.29 18.32
C LEU A 124 -29.62 33.02 17.80
N THR A 125 -29.76 32.52 16.57
CA THR A 125 -31.06 32.27 15.95
C THR A 125 -31.71 30.96 16.41
N PRO A 126 -33.06 30.91 16.51
CA PRO A 126 -33.79 29.72 16.94
C PRO A 126 -33.50 28.46 16.10
N GLU A 127 -33.25 28.58 14.80
CA GLU A 127 -32.91 27.45 13.92
C GLU A 127 -31.56 26.80 14.27
N LEU A 128 -30.60 27.57 14.78
CA LEU A 128 -29.32 27.05 15.29
C LEU A 128 -29.44 26.57 16.74
N GLU A 129 -30.36 27.16 17.54
CA GLU A 129 -30.71 26.67 18.87
C GLU A 129 -31.45 25.31 18.82
N GLU A 130 -32.40 25.12 17.92
CA GLU A 130 -33.11 23.84 17.74
C GLU A 130 -32.16 22.73 17.27
N ARG A 131 -31.13 23.09 16.50
CA ARG A 131 -30.06 22.17 16.08
C ARG A 131 -29.08 21.86 17.21
N ARG A 132 -28.84 22.83 18.10
CA ARG A 132 -28.10 22.64 19.35
C ARG A 132 -28.86 21.71 20.30
N GLU A 133 -30.18 21.80 20.34
CA GLU A 133 -31.07 20.89 21.08
C GLU A 133 -31.09 19.48 20.46
N LYS A 134 -31.13 19.36 19.12
CA LYS A 134 -31.10 18.06 18.42
C LYS A 134 -29.74 17.33 18.48
N LEU A 135 -28.63 18.03 18.70
CA LEU A 135 -27.30 17.45 18.91
C LEU A 135 -27.06 17.04 20.38
N VAL A 136 -27.92 17.45 21.31
CA VAL A 136 -27.87 17.06 22.73
C VAL A 136 -28.90 15.96 22.97
N GLN A 137 -28.63 14.75 22.47
CA GLN A 137 -29.24 13.52 22.97
C GLN A 137 -28.28 12.74 23.88
N ILE A 138 -27.51 13.47 24.69
CA ILE A 138 -26.82 12.91 25.86
C ILE A 138 -27.47 13.63 27.04
N GLU A 139 -28.19 12.88 27.88
CA GLU A 139 -28.73 13.38 29.14
C GLU A 139 -27.56 13.88 30.00
N VAL A 140 -27.28 15.19 29.94
CA VAL A 140 -26.32 15.82 30.85
C VAL A 140 -26.99 15.87 32.23
N PRO A 141 -26.44 15.22 33.26
CA PRO A 141 -27.05 15.17 34.57
C PRO A 141 -27.27 16.59 35.12
N ALA A 142 -28.42 16.81 35.77
CA ALA A 142 -28.79 18.11 36.36
C ALA A 142 -27.79 18.63 37.42
N THR A 143 -26.98 17.73 38.00
CA THR A 143 -25.84 18.05 38.87
C THR A 143 -24.55 17.49 38.26
N ILE A 144 -23.63 18.39 37.90
CA ILE A 144 -22.35 18.06 37.28
C ILE A 144 -21.29 17.93 38.38
N ASN A 145 -20.83 16.70 38.62
CA ASN A 145 -19.74 16.39 39.53
C ASN A 145 -18.84 15.29 38.94
N MET A 146 -17.76 14.93 39.66
CA MET A 146 -16.78 13.94 39.20
C MET A 146 -17.39 12.57 38.85
N ILE A 147 -18.38 12.11 39.63
CA ILE A 147 -19.00 10.78 39.47
C ILE A 147 -19.79 10.71 38.17
N ASN A 148 -20.53 11.77 37.83
CA ASN A 148 -21.43 11.75 36.69
C ASN A 148 -20.76 12.11 35.35
N MET A 149 -19.68 12.91 35.36
CA MET A 149 -19.02 13.36 34.11
C MET A 149 -17.93 12.41 33.58
N MET A 150 -17.27 11.65 34.46
CA MET A 150 -16.21 10.72 34.03
C MET A 150 -16.70 9.59 33.10
N PRO A 151 -17.87 8.97 33.32
CA PRO A 151 -18.46 8.02 32.37
C PRO A 151 -18.77 8.67 31.02
N VAL A 152 -19.37 9.87 31.01
CA VAL A 152 -19.67 10.64 29.79
C VAL A 152 -18.40 10.88 28.96
N LEU A 153 -17.29 11.24 29.62
CA LEU A 153 -15.99 11.39 28.96
C LEU A 153 -15.38 10.05 28.51
N ALA A 154 -15.72 8.94 29.15
CA ALA A 154 -15.27 7.62 28.70
C ALA A 154 -15.98 7.19 27.41
N ASP A 155 -17.27 7.53 27.30
CA ASP A 155 -18.13 7.17 26.16
C ASP A 155 -18.05 8.15 24.99
N THR A 156 -17.29 9.23 25.13
CA THR A 156 -17.06 10.19 24.04
C THR A 156 -16.41 9.50 22.84
N VAL A 157 -16.99 9.68 21.66
CA VAL A 157 -16.54 9.04 20.41
C VAL A 157 -15.92 10.02 19.41
N SER A 158 -16.07 11.33 19.62
CA SER A 158 -15.53 12.34 18.71
C SER A 158 -14.86 13.54 19.39
N LEU A 159 -13.95 14.19 18.66
CA LEU A 159 -13.34 15.46 19.07
C LEU A 159 -14.39 16.58 19.20
N MET A 160 -15.47 16.51 18.40
CA MET A 160 -16.56 17.50 18.44
C MET A 160 -17.34 17.42 19.76
N GLU A 161 -17.74 16.21 20.17
CA GLU A 161 -18.38 15.98 21.47
C GLU A 161 -17.48 16.42 22.63
N LEU A 162 -16.19 16.07 22.57
CA LEU A 162 -15.24 16.48 23.61
C LEU A 162 -15.22 18.00 23.79
N HIS A 163 -15.15 18.75 22.68
CA HIS A 163 -15.19 20.21 22.71
C HIS A 163 -16.53 20.77 23.24
N GLN A 164 -17.65 20.07 23.03
CA GLN A 164 -18.95 20.48 23.57
C GLN A 164 -19.02 20.34 25.11
N PHE A 165 -18.31 19.36 25.68
CA PHE A 165 -18.25 19.17 27.13
C PHE A 165 -17.27 20.12 27.85
N MET A 166 -16.28 20.66 27.14
CA MET A 166 -15.26 21.54 27.74
C MET A 166 -15.85 22.74 28.52
N PRO A 167 -16.82 23.52 28.01
CA PRO A 167 -17.43 24.61 28.76
C PRO A 167 -18.13 24.15 30.05
N LEU A 168 -18.76 22.97 30.04
CA LEU A 168 -19.42 22.40 31.21
C LEU A 168 -18.41 21.98 32.28
N ILE A 169 -17.29 21.38 31.87
CA ILE A 169 -16.18 20.99 32.75
C ILE A 169 -15.57 22.23 33.41
N ILE A 170 -15.33 23.29 32.62
CA ILE A 170 -14.77 24.56 33.11
C ILE A 170 -15.73 25.25 34.08
N LYS A 171 -17.02 25.39 33.70
CA LYS A 171 -18.04 26.07 34.53
C LYS A 171 -18.20 25.43 35.91
N ASN A 172 -18.07 24.11 36.00
CA ASN A 172 -18.23 23.36 37.25
C ASN A 172 -16.91 23.15 38.01
N GLY A 173 -15.82 23.81 37.61
CA GLY A 173 -14.53 23.76 38.32
C GLY A 173 -13.75 22.44 38.17
N LEU A 174 -14.28 21.48 37.42
CA LEU A 174 -13.68 20.15 37.24
C LEU A 174 -12.39 20.18 36.40
N TYR A 175 -12.16 21.25 35.64
CA TYR A 175 -10.98 21.40 34.77
C TYR A 175 -9.64 21.41 35.53
N ASN A 176 -9.67 21.80 36.81
CA ASN A 176 -8.46 21.90 37.64
C ASN A 176 -8.11 20.57 38.33
N GLU A 177 -8.98 19.56 38.26
CA GLU A 177 -8.75 18.24 38.85
C GLU A 177 -7.80 17.41 37.96
N HIS A 178 -6.73 16.87 38.54
CA HIS A 178 -5.72 16.11 37.80
C HIS A 178 -6.28 14.89 37.05
N LEU A 179 -7.31 14.24 37.59
CA LEU A 179 -7.98 13.12 36.94
C LEU A 179 -8.66 13.54 35.63
N PHE A 180 -9.37 14.68 35.65
CA PHE A 180 -9.99 15.25 34.45
C PHE A 180 -8.94 15.71 33.45
N GLN A 181 -7.89 16.40 33.90
CA GLN A 181 -6.79 16.82 33.03
C GLN A 181 -6.14 15.63 32.32
N THR A 182 -5.86 14.55 33.05
CA THR A 182 -5.27 13.33 32.49
C THR A 182 -6.21 12.67 31.48
N LYS A 183 -7.52 12.60 31.79
CA LYS A 183 -8.53 12.08 30.86
C LYS A 183 -8.67 12.94 29.61
N LEU A 184 -8.69 14.26 29.75
CA LEU A 184 -8.77 15.21 28.63
C LEU A 184 -7.55 15.07 27.72
N VAL A 185 -6.33 15.08 28.27
CA VAL A 185 -5.09 14.84 27.52
C VAL A 185 -5.18 13.49 26.79
N SER A 186 -5.61 12.43 27.47
CA SER A 186 -5.78 11.11 26.85
C SER A 186 -6.80 11.11 25.71
N LEU A 187 -7.92 11.83 25.82
CA LEU A 187 -8.96 11.89 24.80
C LEU A 187 -8.54 12.74 23.61
N PHE A 188 -7.92 13.90 23.85
CA PHE A 188 -7.35 14.71 22.78
C PHE A 188 -6.29 13.93 22.00
N CYS A 189 -5.42 13.20 22.69
CA CYS A 189 -4.51 12.26 22.03
C CYS A 189 -5.27 11.16 21.29
N LYS A 190 -6.27 10.50 21.89
CA LYS A 190 -7.08 9.46 21.22
C LYS A 190 -7.70 9.96 19.90
N PHE A 191 -8.12 11.21 19.85
CA PHE A 191 -8.75 11.83 18.67
C PHE A 191 -7.77 12.53 17.73
N GLY A 192 -6.46 12.36 17.91
CA GLY A 192 -5.45 12.91 17.01
C GLY A 192 -5.17 14.40 17.18
N SER A 193 -5.66 15.06 18.24
CA SER A 193 -5.39 16.47 18.52
C SER A 193 -4.34 16.64 19.62
N LEU A 194 -3.07 16.40 19.26
CA LEU A 194 -1.97 16.60 20.20
C LEU A 194 -1.82 18.06 20.65
N ASN A 195 -2.14 19.04 19.79
CA ASN A 195 -2.06 20.44 20.13
C ASN A 195 -3.01 20.83 21.27
N ASP A 196 -4.24 20.30 21.27
CA ASP A 196 -5.20 20.56 22.34
C ASP A 196 -4.81 19.83 23.62
N ALA A 197 -4.24 18.62 23.50
CA ALA A 197 -3.65 17.92 24.64
C ALA A 197 -2.53 18.75 25.31
N VAL A 198 -1.64 19.35 24.52
CA VAL A 198 -0.57 20.23 25.02
C VAL A 198 -1.14 21.50 25.68
N LYS A 199 -2.21 22.09 25.14
CA LYS A 199 -2.88 23.25 25.78
C LYS A 199 -3.48 22.93 27.14
N VAL A 200 -3.94 21.70 27.35
CA VAL A 200 -4.38 21.24 28.68
C VAL A 200 -3.18 21.02 29.59
N PHE A 201 -2.12 20.42 29.06
CA PHE A 201 -0.96 20.01 29.84
C PHE A 201 -0.08 21.18 30.33
N GLU A 202 0.30 22.12 29.45
CA GLU A 202 1.30 23.15 29.77
C GLU A 202 0.94 24.03 30.98
N PRO A 203 -0.29 24.55 31.12
CA PRO A 203 -0.63 25.49 32.19
C PRO A 203 -0.68 24.88 33.60
N ILE A 204 -0.62 23.55 33.74
CA ILE A 204 -0.74 22.87 35.03
C ILE A 204 0.53 23.14 35.85
N GLU A 205 0.41 23.78 37.01
CA GLU A 205 1.57 24.12 37.85
C GLU A 205 2.18 22.88 38.51
N SER A 206 1.37 22.04 39.16
CA SER A 206 1.79 20.79 39.80
C SER A 206 1.43 19.59 38.92
N LYS A 207 2.29 19.25 37.97
CA LYS A 207 2.05 18.12 37.05
C LYS A 207 2.33 16.80 37.76
N ILE A 208 1.38 15.87 37.70
CA ILE A 208 1.56 14.49 38.18
C ILE A 208 2.16 13.59 37.09
N ASP A 209 2.91 12.56 37.48
CA ASP A 209 3.55 11.61 36.55
C ASP A 209 2.61 11.02 35.47
N PRO A 210 1.35 10.62 35.78
CA PRO A 210 0.41 10.13 34.77
C PRO A 210 0.15 11.09 33.60
N LEU A 211 0.22 12.41 33.83
CA LEU A 211 0.07 13.40 32.76
C LEU A 211 1.25 13.31 31.77
N TYR A 212 2.48 13.22 32.29
CA TYR A 212 3.68 13.05 31.47
C TYR A 212 3.64 11.76 30.67
N HIS A 213 3.23 10.64 31.29
CA HIS A 213 3.13 9.35 30.59
C HIS A 213 2.06 9.37 29.49
N THR A 214 0.93 10.03 29.74
CA THR A 214 -0.19 10.14 28.79
C THR A 214 0.18 11.01 27.59
N ILE A 215 0.83 12.15 27.82
CA ILE A 215 1.21 13.03 26.71
C ILE A 215 2.39 12.47 25.91
N LEU A 216 3.35 11.78 26.55
CA LEU A 216 4.41 11.05 25.85
C LEU A 216 3.83 9.98 24.91
N LYS A 217 2.81 9.24 25.37
CA LYS A 217 2.07 8.30 24.52
C LYS A 217 1.45 9.01 23.31
N GLY A 218 0.86 10.20 23.52
CA GLY A 218 0.36 11.06 22.45
C GLY A 218 1.42 11.43 21.42
N TYR A 219 2.57 11.95 21.88
CA TYR A 219 3.71 12.27 21.01
C TYR A 219 4.19 11.04 20.22
N ALA A 220 4.37 9.89 20.88
CA ALA A 220 4.83 8.67 20.22
C ALA A 220 3.84 8.11 19.18
N GLN A 221 2.53 8.38 19.33
CA GLN A 221 1.49 7.91 18.41
C GLN A 221 1.21 8.88 17.25
N GLN A 222 1.36 10.18 17.45
CA GLN A 222 0.89 11.22 16.52
C GLN A 222 1.99 12.13 15.97
N SER A 223 3.13 12.22 16.64
CA SER A 223 4.27 13.02 16.20
C SER A 223 5.38 12.15 15.61
N ASN A 224 6.40 12.81 15.06
CA ASN A 224 7.63 12.12 14.71
C ASN A 224 8.40 11.67 15.97
N PHE A 225 9.26 10.68 15.78
CA PHE A 225 10.07 10.09 16.85
C PHE A 225 10.89 11.15 17.63
N ASP A 226 11.43 12.16 16.93
CA ASP A 226 12.25 13.20 17.56
C ASP A 226 11.47 14.04 18.59
N ALA A 227 10.20 14.36 18.31
CA ALA A 227 9.36 15.10 19.25
C ALA A 227 9.06 14.26 20.51
N ALA A 228 8.77 12.96 20.34
CA ALA A 228 8.55 12.05 21.46
C ALA A 228 9.81 11.90 22.32
N LEU A 229 10.99 11.78 21.69
CA LEU A 229 12.26 11.68 22.41
C LEU A 229 12.60 12.98 23.17
N LYS A 230 12.41 14.15 22.54
CA LYS A 230 12.56 15.46 23.21
C LYS A 230 11.65 15.58 24.42
N PHE A 231 10.39 15.15 24.28
CA PHE A 231 9.44 15.18 25.40
C PHE A 231 9.84 14.20 26.52
N PHE A 232 10.32 13.01 26.19
CA PHE A 232 10.85 12.07 27.18
C PHE A 232 12.05 12.64 27.96
N VAL A 233 12.94 13.35 27.28
CA VAL A 233 14.05 14.05 27.92
C VAL A 233 13.54 15.15 28.86
N ARG A 234 12.55 15.95 28.43
CA ARG A 234 11.89 16.95 29.29
C ARG A 234 11.28 16.31 30.55
N MET A 235 10.57 15.21 30.40
CA MET A 235 9.99 14.47 31.53
C MET A 235 11.04 14.12 32.61
N LYS A 236 12.26 13.75 32.17
CA LYS A 236 13.38 13.49 33.09
C LYS A 236 13.89 14.75 33.78
N TYR A 237 13.99 15.88 33.06
CA TYR A 237 14.38 17.16 33.66
C TYR A 237 13.36 17.70 34.66
N ASP A 238 12.07 17.49 34.39
CA ASP A 238 10.96 17.89 35.24
C ASP A 238 10.81 16.97 36.48
N GLY A 239 11.64 15.92 36.61
CA GLY A 239 11.66 15.02 37.76
C GLY A 239 10.56 13.96 37.78
N ALA A 240 9.82 13.77 36.68
CA ALA A 240 8.77 12.76 36.58
C ALA A 240 9.37 11.35 36.44
N SER A 241 8.76 10.37 37.13
CA SER A 241 9.27 8.99 37.13
C SER A 241 9.19 8.33 35.75
N GLN A 242 10.21 7.57 35.37
CA GLN A 242 10.21 6.77 34.15
C GLN A 242 9.61 5.40 34.43
N VAL A 243 8.61 5.01 33.62
CA VAL A 243 7.98 3.69 33.70
C VAL A 243 8.20 2.89 32.41
N VAL A 244 8.09 1.57 32.50
CA VAL A 244 8.32 0.64 31.37
C VAL A 244 7.55 1.01 30.09
N TYR A 245 6.33 1.55 30.24
CA TYR A 245 5.51 1.98 29.11
C TYR A 245 6.13 3.14 28.33
N ASN A 246 6.86 4.05 28.98
CA ASN A 246 7.50 5.18 28.31
C ASN A 246 8.53 4.69 27.27
N PHE A 247 9.38 3.72 27.65
CA PHE A 247 10.33 3.11 26.74
C PHE A 247 9.64 2.33 25.64
N SER A 248 8.56 1.60 25.96
CA SER A 248 7.81 0.82 24.98
C SER A 248 7.18 1.70 23.90
N TYR A 249 6.68 2.88 24.25
CA TYR A 249 6.18 3.87 23.28
C TYR A 249 7.29 4.38 22.35
N LEU A 250 8.46 4.71 22.91
CA LEU A 250 9.62 5.19 22.13
C LEU A 250 10.20 4.10 21.23
N LEU A 251 10.34 2.87 21.73
CA LEU A 251 10.80 1.71 20.95
C LEU A 251 9.85 1.44 19.78
N LYS A 252 8.52 1.52 20.00
CA LYS A 252 7.54 1.39 18.94
C LYS A 252 7.69 2.49 17.88
N ALA A 253 7.80 3.74 18.30
CA ALA A 253 8.01 4.86 17.37
C ALA A 253 9.32 4.70 16.56
N CYS A 254 10.42 4.27 17.19
CA CYS A 254 11.66 3.89 16.50
C CYS A 254 11.46 2.78 15.48
N ALA A 255 10.72 1.74 15.86
CA ALA A 255 10.46 0.58 15.01
C ALA A 255 9.64 0.95 13.76
N ASP A 256 8.71 1.89 13.90
CA ASP A 256 7.89 2.39 12.80
C ASP A 256 8.71 3.22 11.79
N VAL A 257 9.72 3.97 12.25
CA VAL A 257 10.68 4.69 11.38
C VAL A 257 11.93 3.88 11.01
N LYS A 258 12.04 2.64 11.50
CA LYS A 258 13.17 1.72 11.30
C LYS A 258 14.55 2.28 11.73
N ASP A 259 14.58 3.15 12.74
CA ASP A 259 15.82 3.74 13.27
C ASP A 259 16.43 2.82 14.35
N VAL A 260 17.29 1.91 13.90
CA VAL A 260 18.00 0.96 14.77
C VAL A 260 18.92 1.68 15.75
N ARG A 261 19.57 2.76 15.34
CA ARG A 261 20.63 3.40 16.13
C ARG A 261 20.03 3.97 17.41
N ARG A 262 18.99 4.79 17.26
CA ARG A 262 18.28 5.38 18.41
C ARG A 262 17.47 4.34 19.17
N GLY A 263 16.97 3.31 18.48
CA GLY A 263 16.36 2.15 19.13
C GLY A 263 17.30 1.44 20.11
N LYS A 264 18.58 1.27 19.75
CA LYS A 264 19.62 0.72 20.65
C LYS A 264 19.91 1.65 21.83
N GLU A 265 19.92 2.97 21.62
CA GLU A 265 20.09 3.95 22.69
C GLU A 265 18.96 3.84 23.72
N ILE A 266 17.69 3.75 23.27
CA ILE A 266 16.52 3.56 24.14
C ILE A 266 16.56 2.20 24.86
N HIS A 267 16.95 1.13 24.16
CA HIS A 267 17.14 -0.17 24.79
C HIS A 267 18.22 -0.14 25.88
N GLY A 268 19.34 0.56 25.66
CA GLY A 268 20.35 0.79 26.70
C GLY A 268 19.79 1.55 27.90
N GLN A 269 19.00 2.61 27.66
CA GLN A 269 18.33 3.33 28.76
C GLN A 269 17.33 2.46 29.51
N LEU A 270 16.58 1.61 28.81
CA LEU A 270 15.64 0.66 29.42
C LEU A 270 16.35 -0.27 30.42
N ILE A 271 17.51 -0.81 30.05
CA ILE A 271 18.36 -1.64 30.93
C ILE A 271 18.88 -0.81 32.11
N LEU A 272 19.38 0.41 31.86
CA LEU A 272 19.88 1.27 32.94
C LEU A 272 18.81 1.66 33.98
N ASN A 273 17.53 1.58 33.60
CA ASN A 273 16.40 1.82 34.50
C ASN A 273 15.85 0.53 35.16
N GLY A 274 16.54 -0.61 35.01
CA GLY A 274 16.20 -1.86 35.70
C GLY A 274 15.06 -2.66 35.07
N PHE A 275 14.76 -2.45 33.77
CA PHE A 275 13.66 -3.13 33.07
C PHE A 275 14.12 -4.32 32.21
N GLU A 276 15.36 -4.78 32.34
CA GLU A 276 15.94 -5.87 31.54
C GLU A 276 15.29 -7.24 31.76
N SER A 277 14.69 -7.45 32.93
CA SER A 277 13.95 -8.68 33.27
C SER A 277 12.45 -8.57 33.02
N ASN A 278 11.95 -7.40 32.61
CA ASN A 278 10.53 -7.18 32.39
C ASN A 278 10.10 -7.71 31.00
N LEU A 279 9.25 -8.74 31.00
CA LEU A 279 8.82 -9.43 29.77
C LEU A 279 8.19 -8.48 28.73
N PHE A 280 7.36 -7.53 29.18
CA PHE A 280 6.71 -6.56 28.32
C PHE A 280 7.70 -5.59 27.66
N ALA A 281 8.70 -5.13 28.42
CA ALA A 281 9.80 -4.32 27.89
C ALA A 281 10.61 -5.10 26.86
N MET A 282 10.98 -6.33 27.17
CA MET A 282 11.80 -7.16 26.29
C MET A 282 11.05 -7.56 25.01
N ALA A 283 9.74 -7.81 25.08
CA ALA A 283 8.89 -7.98 23.91
C ALA A 283 8.89 -6.73 23.01
N SER A 284 8.85 -5.52 23.61
CA SER A 284 8.94 -4.27 22.86
C SER A 284 10.29 -4.10 22.15
N VAL A 285 11.39 -4.50 22.79
CA VAL A 285 12.72 -4.47 22.18
C VAL A 285 12.86 -5.52 21.07
N MET A 286 12.36 -6.74 21.27
CA MET A 286 12.33 -7.76 20.22
C MET A 286 11.55 -7.29 18.98
N ASN A 287 10.40 -6.64 19.19
CA ASN A 287 9.60 -6.08 18.12
C ASN A 287 10.34 -4.96 17.36
N LEU A 288 11.09 -4.09 18.07
CA LEU A 288 11.96 -3.09 17.44
C LEU A 288 12.96 -3.76 16.49
N TYR A 289 13.72 -4.74 16.97
CA TYR A 289 14.73 -5.41 16.15
C TYR A 289 14.10 -6.16 14.98
N ALA A 290 12.96 -6.82 15.19
CA ALA A 290 12.23 -7.52 14.14
C ALA A 290 11.76 -6.58 13.02
N LYS A 291 11.16 -5.41 13.36
CA LYS A 291 10.73 -4.41 12.36
C LYS A 291 11.90 -3.77 11.61
N CYS A 292 13.06 -3.69 12.26
CA CYS A 292 14.30 -3.22 11.65
C CYS A 292 15.07 -4.29 10.87
N ARG A 293 14.44 -5.43 10.54
CA ARG A 293 15.05 -6.56 9.82
C ARG A 293 16.24 -7.23 10.53
N MET A 294 16.37 -7.03 11.84
CA MET A 294 17.40 -7.64 12.69
C MET A 294 16.84 -8.81 13.50
N VAL A 295 16.13 -9.74 12.84
CA VAL A 295 15.40 -10.83 13.52
C VAL A 295 16.29 -11.78 14.33
N HIS A 296 17.55 -11.93 13.96
CA HIS A 296 18.50 -12.73 14.74
C HIS A 296 18.87 -12.07 16.08
N GLU A 297 18.92 -10.74 16.15
CA GLU A 297 19.11 -10.03 17.43
C GLU A 297 17.86 -10.15 18.31
N ALA A 298 16.67 -10.04 17.71
CA ALA A 298 15.42 -10.32 18.43
C ALA A 298 15.41 -11.75 19.00
N TYR A 299 15.83 -12.74 18.22
CA TYR A 299 15.93 -14.13 18.67
C TYR A 299 16.97 -14.34 19.78
N LYS A 300 18.15 -13.71 19.70
CA LYS A 300 19.16 -13.79 20.78
C LYS A 300 18.61 -13.27 22.11
N MET A 301 17.76 -12.24 22.09
CA MET A 301 17.10 -11.74 23.28
C MET A 301 16.09 -12.76 23.80
N PHE A 302 15.19 -13.23 22.93
CA PHE A 302 14.22 -14.28 23.23
C PHE A 302 14.89 -15.50 23.89
N ASP A 303 15.98 -15.98 23.31
CA ASP A 303 16.70 -17.16 23.77
C ASP A 303 17.30 -16.99 25.18
N ARG A 304 17.74 -15.77 25.51
CA ARG A 304 18.31 -15.43 26.81
C ARG A 304 17.26 -15.17 27.90
N MET A 305 15.99 -15.05 27.56
CA MET A 305 14.93 -14.83 28.55
C MET A 305 14.66 -16.13 29.32
N PRO A 306 14.74 -16.12 30.67
CA PRO A 306 14.51 -17.31 31.49
C PRO A 306 13.05 -17.74 31.49
N GLU A 307 12.14 -16.77 31.40
CA GLU A 307 10.70 -16.98 31.25
C GLU A 307 10.21 -16.25 29.99
N ARG A 308 9.26 -16.85 29.28
CA ARG A 308 8.73 -16.34 28.02
C ARG A 308 7.23 -16.46 28.03
N ASP A 309 6.54 -15.32 27.97
CA ASP A 309 5.10 -15.31 27.84
C ASP A 309 4.67 -15.46 26.37
N LEU A 310 3.36 -15.57 26.17
CA LEU A 310 2.74 -15.69 24.86
C LEU A 310 3.08 -14.50 23.94
N VAL A 311 3.26 -13.30 24.50
CA VAL A 311 3.61 -12.08 23.75
C VAL A 311 5.02 -12.20 23.18
N CYS A 312 5.98 -12.72 23.95
CA CYS A 312 7.35 -12.97 23.51
C CYS A 312 7.40 -13.97 22.35
N TRP A 313 6.67 -15.09 22.47
CA TRP A 313 6.52 -16.08 21.41
C TRP A 313 5.93 -15.50 20.14
N ASN A 314 4.79 -14.80 20.27
CA ASN A 314 4.13 -14.15 19.14
C ASN A 314 5.02 -13.13 18.45
N THR A 315 5.79 -12.34 19.22
CA THR A 315 6.72 -11.34 18.69
C THR A 315 7.81 -11.98 17.84
N VAL A 316 8.45 -13.05 18.32
CA VAL A 316 9.56 -13.67 17.59
C VAL A 316 9.06 -14.45 16.36
N ILE A 317 7.92 -15.16 16.48
CA ILE A 317 7.28 -15.88 15.37
C ILE A 317 6.88 -14.90 14.26
N ALA A 318 6.17 -13.83 14.60
CA ALA A 318 5.79 -12.80 13.64
C ALA A 318 7.01 -12.12 13.01
N GLY A 319 8.05 -11.85 13.82
CA GLY A 319 9.31 -11.28 13.35
C GLY A 319 9.96 -12.11 12.24
N PHE A 320 10.13 -13.42 12.44
CA PHE A 320 10.69 -14.30 11.39
C PHE A 320 9.74 -14.43 10.18
N ALA A 321 8.43 -14.54 10.40
CA ALA A 321 7.46 -14.66 9.31
C ALA A 321 7.47 -13.43 8.38
N GLN A 322 7.48 -12.22 8.96
CA GLN A 322 7.46 -10.95 8.23
C GLN A 322 8.78 -10.62 7.53
N ASN A 323 9.89 -11.23 7.95
CA ASN A 323 11.22 -11.03 7.36
C ASN A 323 11.63 -12.13 6.37
N GLY A 324 10.65 -12.84 5.80
CA GLY A 324 10.92 -13.81 4.73
C GLY A 324 11.59 -15.10 5.21
N MET A 325 11.50 -15.42 6.50
CA MET A 325 12.05 -16.65 7.08
C MET A 325 10.93 -17.59 7.59
N PRO A 326 10.00 -18.03 6.72
CA PRO A 326 8.80 -18.74 7.12
C PRO A 326 9.09 -20.10 7.79
N LYS A 327 10.17 -20.78 7.39
CA LYS A 327 10.57 -22.07 7.99
C LYS A 327 10.89 -21.90 9.47
N LYS A 328 11.68 -20.87 9.81
CA LYS A 328 12.05 -20.59 11.20
C LYS A 328 10.84 -20.19 12.04
N ALA A 329 9.91 -19.41 11.47
CA ALA A 329 8.66 -19.07 12.15
C ALA A 329 7.83 -20.32 12.51
N LEU A 330 7.74 -21.30 11.61
CA LEU A 330 7.03 -22.56 11.86
C LEU A 330 7.77 -23.50 12.83
N GLU A 331 9.11 -23.50 12.82
CA GLU A 331 9.91 -24.19 13.84
C GLU A 331 9.63 -23.63 15.24
N LEU A 332 9.61 -22.30 15.37
CA LEU A 332 9.31 -21.63 16.64
C LEU A 332 7.87 -21.87 17.09
N PHE A 333 6.92 -21.93 16.16
CA PHE A 333 5.56 -22.35 16.46
C PHE A 333 5.48 -23.78 17.01
N SER A 334 6.22 -24.72 16.42
CA SER A 334 6.29 -26.09 16.93
C SER A 334 6.99 -26.17 18.29
N MET A 335 8.03 -25.36 18.52
CA MET A 335 8.75 -25.27 19.80
C MET A 335 7.84 -24.72 20.90
N MET A 336 7.11 -23.64 20.62
CA MET A 336 6.11 -23.05 21.50
C MET A 336 5.09 -24.09 21.98
N GLN A 337 4.57 -24.92 21.07
CA GLN A 337 3.63 -26.00 21.41
C GLN A 337 4.31 -27.11 22.22
N GLY A 338 5.56 -27.46 21.89
CA GLY A 338 6.36 -28.44 22.63
C GLY A 338 6.67 -28.02 24.07
N GLU A 339 6.78 -26.72 24.32
CA GLU A 339 6.92 -26.12 25.66
C GLU A 339 5.56 -25.92 26.39
N GLY A 340 4.46 -26.41 25.81
CA GLY A 340 3.15 -26.41 26.46
C GLY A 340 2.34 -25.12 26.32
N HIS A 341 2.82 -24.14 25.55
CA HIS A 341 2.05 -22.92 25.28
C HIS A 341 0.98 -23.20 24.23
N SER A 342 -0.25 -22.73 24.48
CA SER A 342 -1.36 -22.82 23.54
C SER A 342 -1.33 -21.63 22.57
N PRO A 343 -1.22 -21.86 21.24
CA PRO A 343 -1.33 -20.79 20.25
C PRO A 343 -2.64 -20.02 20.36
N ASP A 344 -2.56 -18.69 20.36
CA ASP A 344 -3.71 -17.80 20.35
C ASP A 344 -4.02 -17.25 18.95
N LEU A 345 -5.00 -16.35 18.90
CA LEU A 345 -5.40 -15.64 17.69
C LEU A 345 -4.21 -14.98 16.98
N VAL A 346 -3.31 -14.34 17.75
CA VAL A 346 -2.15 -13.62 17.21
C VAL A 346 -1.11 -14.61 16.68
N THR A 347 -0.89 -15.73 17.36
CA THR A 347 -0.03 -16.81 16.88
C THR A 347 -0.51 -17.33 15.54
N VAL A 348 -1.80 -17.71 15.44
CA VAL A 348 -2.40 -18.31 14.24
C VAL A 348 -2.29 -17.39 13.03
N VAL A 349 -2.65 -16.10 13.20
CA VAL A 349 -2.56 -15.10 12.13
C VAL A 349 -1.11 -14.85 11.69
N SER A 350 -0.13 -15.06 12.58
CA SER A 350 1.29 -14.90 12.26
C SER A 350 1.87 -16.10 11.50
N VAL A 351 1.41 -17.33 11.78
CA VAL A 351 1.98 -18.56 11.18
C VAL A 351 1.30 -18.98 9.87
N LEU A 352 0.04 -18.62 9.65
CA LEU A 352 -0.67 -18.94 8.41
C LEU A 352 0.01 -18.34 7.16
N PRO A 353 0.43 -17.06 7.15
CA PRO A 353 1.21 -16.50 6.04
C PRO A 353 2.55 -17.21 5.82
N ALA A 354 3.21 -17.66 6.89
CA ALA A 354 4.45 -18.43 6.78
C ALA A 354 4.20 -19.79 6.10
N SER A 355 3.12 -20.49 6.48
CA SER A 355 2.68 -21.71 5.80
C SER A 355 2.32 -21.47 4.33
N ALA A 356 1.64 -20.36 4.03
CA ALA A 356 1.27 -19.96 2.68
C ALA A 356 2.48 -19.65 1.78
N SER A 357 3.49 -18.98 2.35
CA SER A 357 4.75 -18.66 1.66
C SER A 357 5.52 -19.92 1.28
N ILE A 358 5.59 -20.90 2.19
CA ILE A 358 6.18 -22.21 1.88
C ILE A 358 5.31 -22.98 0.89
N GLY A 359 4.00 -22.78 0.92
CA GLY A 359 3.04 -23.47 0.04
C GLY A 359 2.84 -24.94 0.41
N ASN A 360 3.11 -25.33 1.66
CA ASN A 360 2.95 -26.71 2.14
C ASN A 360 1.55 -26.90 2.75
N LEU A 361 0.68 -27.59 2.02
CA LEU A 361 -0.71 -27.84 2.40
C LEU A 361 -0.87 -28.69 3.68
N LYS A 362 0.11 -29.54 4.01
CA LYS A 362 0.03 -30.40 5.19
C LYS A 362 0.09 -29.56 6.46
N ILE A 363 1.03 -28.61 6.51
CA ILE A 363 1.18 -27.65 7.62
C ILE A 363 -0.05 -26.74 7.70
N GLY A 364 -0.50 -26.22 6.56
CA GLY A 364 -1.71 -25.39 6.50
C GLY A 364 -2.94 -26.11 7.04
N ARG A 365 -3.13 -27.38 6.68
CA ARG A 365 -4.23 -28.22 7.18
C ARG A 365 -4.11 -28.54 8.67
N SER A 366 -2.90 -28.76 9.19
CA SER A 366 -2.73 -28.98 10.64
C SER A 366 -3.06 -27.71 11.45
N ILE A 367 -2.67 -26.54 10.95
CA ILE A 367 -3.03 -25.25 11.59
C ILE A 367 -4.54 -25.03 11.48
N HIS A 368 -5.16 -25.30 10.33
CA HIS A 368 -6.62 -25.18 10.18
C HIS A 368 -7.38 -26.14 11.11
N ALA A 369 -6.92 -27.38 11.28
CA ALA A 369 -7.51 -28.31 12.24
C ALA A 369 -7.40 -27.81 13.69
N TYR A 370 -6.30 -27.15 14.05
CA TYR A 370 -6.17 -26.46 15.33
C TYR A 370 -7.21 -25.33 15.46
N VAL A 371 -7.33 -24.48 14.45
CA VAL A 371 -8.32 -23.37 14.41
C VAL A 371 -9.73 -23.90 14.69
N LEU A 372 -10.17 -24.94 13.97
CA LEU A 372 -11.49 -25.53 14.12
C LEU A 372 -11.70 -26.16 15.51
N ARG A 373 -10.67 -26.81 16.06
CA ARG A 373 -10.75 -27.44 17.40
C ARG A 373 -11.00 -26.42 18.50
N TRP A 374 -10.49 -25.20 18.33
CA TRP A 374 -10.56 -24.12 19.32
C TRP A 374 -11.60 -23.04 18.98
N GLY A 375 -12.43 -23.24 17.94
CA GLY A 375 -13.47 -22.29 17.55
C GLY A 375 -12.95 -20.96 17.02
N LEU A 376 -11.69 -20.92 16.58
CA LEU A 376 -11.02 -19.68 16.14
C LEU A 376 -11.44 -19.25 14.72
N GLU A 377 -12.14 -20.09 13.97
CA GLU A 377 -12.62 -19.81 12.61
C GLU A 377 -13.69 -18.71 12.56
N SER A 378 -14.37 -18.47 13.69
CA SER A 378 -15.37 -17.40 13.83
C SER A 378 -14.76 -16.00 13.73
N TYR A 379 -13.46 -15.87 14.00
CA TYR A 379 -12.74 -14.60 13.88
C TYR A 379 -12.39 -14.29 12.43
N VAL A 380 -12.89 -13.16 11.92
CA VAL A 380 -12.75 -12.75 10.51
C VAL A 380 -11.29 -12.71 10.04
N ASN A 381 -10.36 -12.28 10.89
CA ASN A 381 -8.93 -12.24 10.58
C ASN A 381 -8.31 -13.65 10.42
N VAL A 382 -8.74 -14.64 11.22
CA VAL A 382 -8.31 -16.05 11.07
C VAL A 382 -8.86 -16.65 9.80
N ALA A 383 -10.17 -16.49 9.56
CA ALA A 383 -10.81 -16.98 8.35
C ALA A 383 -10.18 -16.37 7.09
N THR A 384 -9.86 -15.08 7.10
CA THR A 384 -9.16 -14.40 6.01
C THR A 384 -7.73 -14.95 5.81
N ALA A 385 -6.98 -15.18 6.89
CA ALA A 385 -5.64 -15.77 6.80
C ALA A 385 -5.66 -17.22 6.32
N LEU A 386 -6.67 -18.01 6.69
CA LEU A 386 -6.86 -19.37 6.19
C LEU A 386 -7.18 -19.38 4.70
N LEU A 387 -8.09 -18.49 4.27
CA LEU A 387 -8.44 -18.29 2.87
C LEU A 387 -7.19 -17.97 2.04
N ASP A 388 -6.40 -16.97 2.46
CA ASP A 388 -5.15 -16.58 1.78
C ASP A 388 -4.17 -17.75 1.72
N MET A 389 -4.03 -18.51 2.82
CA MET A 389 -3.17 -19.69 2.86
C MET A 389 -3.58 -20.76 1.85
N TYR A 390 -4.88 -21.09 1.77
CA TYR A 390 -5.36 -22.09 0.80
C TYR A 390 -5.21 -21.59 -0.64
N ALA A 391 -5.51 -20.31 -0.91
CA ALA A 391 -5.34 -19.72 -2.24
C ALA A 391 -3.87 -19.76 -2.69
N LYS A 392 -2.94 -19.37 -1.83
CA LYS A 392 -1.48 -19.42 -2.05
C LYS A 392 -0.87 -20.82 -2.00
N CYS A 393 -1.67 -21.84 -1.73
CA CYS A 393 -1.29 -23.24 -1.86
C CYS A 393 -1.94 -23.91 -3.08
N GLY A 394 -2.64 -23.14 -3.93
CA GLY A 394 -3.30 -23.68 -5.11
C GLY A 394 -4.57 -24.48 -4.81
N LEU A 395 -5.23 -24.29 -3.66
CA LEU A 395 -6.53 -24.90 -3.36
C LEU A 395 -7.62 -23.82 -3.29
N ILE A 396 -7.83 -23.13 -4.42
CA ILE A 396 -8.77 -22.02 -4.51
C ILE A 396 -10.22 -22.41 -4.13
N GLY A 397 -10.64 -23.64 -4.42
CA GLY A 397 -11.95 -24.15 -4.00
C GLY A 397 -12.11 -24.26 -2.48
N ALA A 398 -11.04 -24.58 -1.73
CA ALA A 398 -11.08 -24.59 -0.27
C ALA A 398 -11.13 -23.16 0.28
N ALA A 399 -10.35 -22.25 -0.30
CA ALA A 399 -10.40 -20.82 0.03
C ALA A 399 -11.81 -20.24 -0.17
N ARG A 400 -12.46 -20.59 -1.29
CA ARG A 400 -13.84 -20.17 -1.59
C ARG A 400 -14.85 -20.68 -0.57
N LYS A 401 -14.77 -21.95 -0.17
CA LYS A 401 -15.66 -22.50 0.87
C LYS A 401 -15.53 -21.76 2.20
N ILE A 402 -14.30 -21.42 2.59
CA ILE A 402 -14.07 -20.62 3.81
C ILE A 402 -14.73 -19.24 3.64
N PHE A 403 -14.47 -18.56 2.53
CA PHE A 403 -15.08 -17.26 2.22
C PHE A 403 -16.61 -17.28 2.29
N ASP A 404 -17.25 -18.29 1.70
CA ASP A 404 -18.70 -18.44 1.69
C ASP A 404 -19.26 -18.73 3.09
N SER A 405 -18.50 -19.43 3.95
CA SER A 405 -18.89 -19.74 5.32
C SER A 405 -18.75 -18.58 6.32
N MET A 406 -18.04 -17.50 5.96
CA MET A 406 -17.85 -16.34 6.84
C MET A 406 -19.16 -15.60 7.08
N GLY A 407 -19.56 -15.46 8.35
CA GLY A 407 -20.75 -14.70 8.76
C GLY A 407 -20.61 -13.18 8.61
N SER A 408 -19.37 -12.67 8.63
CA SER A 408 -19.04 -11.27 8.34
C SER A 408 -17.79 -11.21 7.48
N ARG A 409 -17.77 -10.30 6.51
CA ARG A 409 -16.68 -10.13 5.53
C ARG A 409 -16.22 -8.68 5.52
N THR A 410 -14.91 -8.47 5.62
CA THR A 410 -14.27 -7.15 5.50
C THR A 410 -13.71 -6.95 4.11
N VAL A 411 -13.41 -5.70 3.72
CA VAL A 411 -12.70 -5.37 2.48
C VAL A 411 -11.44 -6.24 2.29
N VAL A 412 -10.71 -6.52 3.38
CA VAL A 412 -9.52 -7.39 3.36
C VAL A 412 -9.87 -8.82 2.92
N SER A 413 -10.95 -9.41 3.47
CA SER A 413 -11.38 -10.77 3.08
C SER A 413 -11.84 -10.87 1.62
N TRP A 414 -12.50 -9.84 1.09
CA TRP A 414 -12.87 -9.76 -0.32
C TRP A 414 -11.63 -9.66 -1.21
N ASN A 415 -10.71 -8.74 -0.88
CA ASN A 415 -9.46 -8.56 -1.61
C ASN A 415 -8.63 -9.85 -1.64
N SER A 416 -8.47 -10.54 -0.50
CA SER A 416 -7.74 -11.81 -0.44
C SER A 416 -8.33 -12.88 -1.35
N MET A 417 -9.66 -12.92 -1.52
CA MET A 417 -10.32 -13.88 -2.40
C MET A 417 -10.21 -13.49 -3.88
N ILE A 418 -10.36 -12.20 -4.21
CA ILE A 418 -10.17 -11.66 -5.57
C ILE A 418 -8.73 -11.93 -6.04
N ASP A 419 -7.74 -11.59 -5.22
CA ASP A 419 -6.32 -11.86 -5.50
C ASP A 419 -6.06 -13.37 -5.61
N GLY A 420 -6.67 -14.16 -4.72
CA GLY A 420 -6.61 -15.61 -4.76
C GLY A 420 -7.08 -16.19 -6.09
N TYR A 421 -8.21 -15.72 -6.62
CA TYR A 421 -8.72 -16.14 -7.91
C TYR A 421 -7.80 -15.72 -9.07
N ALA A 422 -7.36 -14.45 -9.10
CA ALA A 422 -6.45 -13.94 -10.12
C ALA A 422 -5.14 -14.74 -10.19
N GLN A 423 -4.55 -15.02 -9.03
CA GLN A 423 -3.33 -15.84 -8.89
C GLN A 423 -3.55 -17.30 -9.29
N ASN A 424 -4.79 -17.80 -9.34
CA ASN A 424 -5.09 -19.20 -9.68
C ASN A 424 -5.57 -19.43 -11.13
N GLY A 425 -5.58 -18.39 -11.95
CA GLY A 425 -6.06 -18.49 -13.34
C GLY A 425 -7.53 -18.10 -13.52
N ASN A 426 -8.27 -17.91 -12.42
CA ASN A 426 -9.71 -17.71 -12.39
C ASN A 426 -10.08 -16.22 -12.47
N SER A 427 -9.68 -15.54 -13.54
CA SER A 427 -9.85 -14.09 -13.66
C SER A 427 -11.31 -13.66 -13.83
N GLU A 428 -12.18 -14.50 -14.41
CA GLU A 428 -13.62 -14.20 -14.51
C GLU A 428 -14.27 -14.19 -13.13
N GLU A 429 -13.96 -15.18 -12.29
CA GLU A 429 -14.46 -15.28 -10.92
C GLU A 429 -13.92 -14.15 -10.04
N ALA A 430 -12.71 -13.66 -10.30
CA ALA A 430 -12.15 -12.50 -9.63
C ALA A 430 -12.98 -11.22 -9.93
N LEU A 431 -13.36 -10.99 -11.19
CA LEU A 431 -14.18 -9.84 -11.59
C LEU A 431 -15.63 -9.95 -11.10
N ASP A 432 -16.24 -11.13 -11.17
CA ASP A 432 -17.57 -11.38 -10.59
C ASP A 432 -17.59 -11.08 -9.09
N LEU A 433 -16.55 -11.51 -8.37
CA LEU A 433 -16.44 -11.25 -6.93
C LEU A 433 -16.16 -9.77 -6.62
N PHE A 434 -15.39 -9.08 -7.45
CA PHE A 434 -15.22 -7.62 -7.38
C PHE A 434 -16.56 -6.90 -7.51
N GLN A 435 -17.37 -7.27 -8.51
CA GLN A 435 -18.68 -6.64 -8.70
C GLN A 435 -19.60 -6.89 -7.50
N LYS A 436 -19.64 -8.13 -6.99
CA LYS A 436 -20.40 -8.47 -5.77
C LYS A 436 -19.96 -7.69 -4.54
N MET A 437 -18.67 -7.40 -4.40
CA MET A 437 -18.16 -6.54 -3.33
C MET A 437 -18.72 -5.11 -3.44
N VAL A 438 -18.73 -4.55 -4.65
CA VAL A 438 -19.27 -3.21 -4.93
C VAL A 438 -20.78 -3.18 -4.70
N ASP A 439 -21.51 -4.20 -5.15
CA ASP A 439 -22.96 -4.32 -4.98
C ASP A 439 -23.36 -4.48 -3.51
N ALA A 440 -22.48 -5.07 -2.68
CA ALA A 440 -22.64 -5.13 -1.23
C ALA A 440 -22.38 -3.78 -0.52
N GLY A 441 -22.15 -2.69 -1.26
CA GLY A 441 -21.94 -1.34 -0.72
C GLY A 441 -20.55 -1.10 -0.13
N LEU A 442 -19.61 -2.04 -0.31
CA LEU A 442 -18.24 -1.87 0.16
C LEU A 442 -17.45 -0.99 -0.81
N LYS A 443 -16.71 -0.03 -0.26
CA LYS A 443 -15.81 0.81 -1.05
C LYS A 443 -14.58 0.02 -1.46
N ALA A 444 -14.25 0.07 -2.75
CA ALA A 444 -13.00 -0.48 -3.26
C ALA A 444 -11.81 0.25 -2.62
N SER A 445 -10.73 -0.51 -2.45
CA SER A 445 -9.42 -0.02 -2.02
C SER A 445 -8.42 -0.10 -3.19
N ASN A 446 -7.24 0.49 -3.03
CA ASN A 446 -6.13 0.33 -3.99
C ASN A 446 -5.89 -1.14 -4.35
N VAL A 447 -5.86 -2.02 -3.34
CA VAL A 447 -5.65 -3.47 -3.55
C VAL A 447 -6.80 -4.08 -4.36
N THR A 448 -8.03 -3.63 -4.12
CA THR A 448 -9.22 -4.13 -4.82
C THR A 448 -9.16 -3.79 -6.32
N VAL A 449 -8.78 -2.56 -6.66
CA VAL A 449 -8.66 -2.11 -8.06
C VAL A 449 -7.49 -2.82 -8.75
N MET A 450 -6.34 -2.99 -8.09
CA MET A 450 -5.22 -3.78 -8.61
C MET A 450 -5.64 -5.19 -9.01
N GLY A 451 -6.38 -5.90 -8.14
CA GLY A 451 -6.88 -7.25 -8.44
C GLY A 451 -7.78 -7.27 -9.68
N ALA A 452 -8.67 -6.28 -9.83
CA ALA A 452 -9.52 -6.13 -11.00
C ALA A 452 -8.72 -5.82 -12.27
N LEU A 453 -7.72 -4.94 -12.22
CA LEU A 453 -6.86 -4.61 -13.37
C LEU A 453 -6.08 -5.83 -13.86
N HIS A 454 -5.49 -6.62 -12.94
CA HIS A 454 -4.83 -7.87 -13.31
C HIS A 454 -5.80 -8.89 -13.92
N ALA A 455 -7.03 -8.97 -13.41
CA ALA A 455 -8.04 -9.85 -13.99
C ALA A 455 -8.46 -9.38 -15.40
N CYS A 456 -8.63 -8.07 -15.61
CA CYS A 456 -8.86 -7.50 -16.94
C CYS A 456 -7.70 -7.76 -17.89
N ALA A 457 -6.44 -7.66 -17.42
CA ALA A 457 -5.25 -7.93 -18.23
C ALA A 457 -5.20 -9.39 -18.72
N ASN A 458 -5.61 -10.33 -17.88
CA ASN A 458 -5.70 -11.75 -18.25
C ASN A 458 -6.85 -12.04 -19.21
N LEU A 459 -7.92 -11.25 -19.18
CA LEU A 459 -9.12 -11.42 -19.99
C LEU A 459 -9.21 -10.45 -21.19
N TRP A 460 -8.19 -9.62 -21.42
CA TRP A 460 -8.12 -8.66 -22.52
C TRP A 460 -9.24 -7.60 -22.48
N LEU A 461 -9.76 -7.34 -21.28
CA LEU A 461 -10.86 -6.42 -21.05
C LEU A 461 -10.33 -4.99 -20.90
N VAL A 462 -9.79 -4.44 -21.99
CA VAL A 462 -9.17 -3.09 -21.99
C VAL A 462 -10.16 -2.01 -21.57
N LYS A 463 -11.41 -2.09 -22.03
CA LYS A 463 -12.44 -1.09 -21.73
C LYS A 463 -12.78 -1.09 -20.24
N GLU A 464 -12.96 -2.26 -19.67
CA GLU A 464 -13.29 -2.48 -18.27
C GLU A 464 -12.09 -2.08 -17.38
N GLY A 465 -10.86 -2.45 -17.75
CA GLY A 465 -9.66 -2.03 -17.04
C GLY A 465 -9.49 -0.50 -17.02
N ARG A 466 -9.68 0.17 -18.16
CA ARG A 466 -9.70 1.65 -18.24
C ARG A 466 -10.80 2.24 -17.35
N HIS A 467 -12.00 1.65 -17.37
CA HIS A 467 -13.10 2.07 -16.53
C HIS A 467 -12.76 1.98 -15.04
N TYR A 468 -12.26 0.83 -14.57
CA TYR A 468 -11.87 0.66 -13.17
C TYR A 468 -10.74 1.59 -12.74
N PHE A 469 -9.76 1.84 -13.61
CA PHE A 469 -8.70 2.80 -13.36
C PHE A 469 -9.22 4.25 -13.21
N SER A 470 -10.20 4.67 -14.03
CA SER A 470 -10.82 6.01 -13.91
C SER A 470 -11.66 6.15 -12.64
N VAL A 471 -12.53 5.16 -12.39
CA VAL A 471 -13.47 5.15 -11.25
C VAL A 471 -12.73 5.13 -9.91
N MET A 472 -11.52 4.55 -9.87
CA MET A 472 -10.63 4.62 -8.71
C MET A 472 -10.48 6.04 -8.16
N LYS A 473 -10.21 7.01 -9.05
CA LYS A 473 -10.05 8.42 -8.67
C LYS A 473 -11.41 9.11 -8.51
N GLU A 474 -12.27 8.98 -9.50
CA GLU A 474 -13.53 9.74 -9.59
C GLU A 474 -14.55 9.37 -8.50
N LYS A 475 -14.71 8.07 -8.21
CA LYS A 475 -15.74 7.56 -7.28
C LYS A 475 -15.18 7.25 -5.90
N TYR A 476 -13.96 6.72 -5.82
CA TYR A 476 -13.38 6.26 -4.56
C TYR A 476 -12.36 7.24 -3.97
N GLY A 477 -11.94 8.28 -4.71
CA GLY A 477 -10.95 9.25 -4.24
C GLY A 477 -9.58 8.63 -3.99
N LEU A 478 -9.27 7.53 -4.67
CA LEU A 478 -8.01 6.81 -4.54
C LEU A 478 -7.04 7.30 -5.60
N GLU A 479 -5.86 7.74 -5.18
CA GLU A 479 -4.78 8.08 -6.12
C GLU A 479 -4.06 6.80 -6.60
N PRO A 480 -3.87 6.61 -7.91
CA PRO A 480 -3.17 5.45 -8.45
C PRO A 480 -1.72 5.38 -7.97
N SER A 481 -1.30 4.23 -7.44
CA SER A 481 0.11 3.94 -7.16
C SER A 481 0.85 3.45 -8.41
N MET A 482 2.19 3.38 -8.35
CA MET A 482 3.02 2.84 -9.44
C MET A 482 2.60 1.44 -9.90
N ASP A 483 2.09 0.61 -8.99
CA ASP A 483 1.58 -0.72 -9.35
C ASP A 483 0.36 -0.64 -10.28
N HIS A 484 -0.52 0.34 -10.08
CA HIS A 484 -1.71 0.53 -10.94
C HIS A 484 -1.31 0.96 -12.34
N TYR A 485 -0.32 1.86 -12.46
CA TYR A 485 0.22 2.25 -13.76
C TYR A 485 0.89 1.05 -14.45
N GLY A 486 1.68 0.25 -13.72
CA GLY A 486 2.29 -0.97 -14.25
C GLY A 486 1.25 -1.99 -14.74
N ALA A 487 0.15 -2.18 -13.99
CA ALA A 487 -0.94 -3.06 -14.40
C ALA A 487 -1.70 -2.55 -15.63
N MET A 488 -1.88 -1.23 -15.78
CA MET A 488 -2.45 -0.65 -17.00
C MET A 488 -1.54 -0.85 -18.22
N VAL A 489 -0.23 -0.68 -18.07
CA VAL A 489 0.73 -0.96 -19.14
C VAL A 489 0.74 -2.44 -19.50
N ASP A 490 0.68 -3.34 -18.52
CA ASP A 490 0.56 -4.79 -18.77
C ASP A 490 -0.74 -5.13 -19.53
N LEU A 491 -1.89 -4.55 -19.13
CA LEU A 491 -3.18 -4.71 -19.81
C LEU A 491 -3.12 -4.26 -21.29
N LEU A 492 -2.63 -3.05 -21.54
CA LEU A 492 -2.53 -2.48 -22.91
C LEU A 492 -1.51 -3.25 -23.74
N GLY A 493 -0.37 -3.56 -23.11
CA GLY A 493 0.75 -4.29 -23.70
C GLY A 493 0.35 -5.69 -24.15
N ARG A 494 -0.32 -6.47 -23.29
CA ARG A 494 -0.85 -7.80 -23.64
C ARG A 494 -1.89 -7.75 -24.77
N SER A 495 -2.66 -6.66 -24.83
CA SER A 495 -3.68 -6.46 -25.86
C SER A 495 -3.11 -5.99 -27.20
N GLY A 496 -1.79 -5.90 -27.35
CA GLY A 496 -1.10 -5.43 -28.56
C GLY A 496 -1.14 -3.92 -28.78
N GLN A 497 -1.68 -3.15 -27.84
CA GLN A 497 -1.79 -1.69 -27.94
C GLN A 497 -0.50 -0.99 -27.46
N LEU A 498 0.64 -1.36 -28.06
CA LEU A 498 1.96 -0.91 -27.58
C LEU A 498 2.14 0.61 -27.65
N ASN A 499 1.67 1.26 -28.72
CA ASN A 499 1.80 2.72 -28.85
C ASN A 499 0.95 3.43 -27.79
N GLU A 500 -0.29 2.98 -27.55
CA GLU A 500 -1.12 3.54 -26.48
C GLU A 500 -0.53 3.27 -25.09
N ALA A 501 0.11 2.11 -24.88
CA ALA A 501 0.82 1.81 -23.65
C ALA A 501 2.00 2.78 -23.45
N TRP A 502 2.75 3.08 -24.50
CA TRP A 502 3.85 4.04 -24.46
C TRP A 502 3.35 5.47 -24.21
N ASP A 503 2.30 5.91 -24.92
CA ASP A 503 1.67 7.21 -24.70
C ASP A 503 1.14 7.34 -23.27
N PHE A 504 0.59 6.26 -22.72
CA PHE A 504 0.16 6.22 -21.32
C PHE A 504 1.34 6.45 -20.36
N ILE A 505 2.50 5.82 -20.60
CA ILE A 505 3.73 6.03 -19.81
C ILE A 505 4.19 7.48 -19.88
N GLN A 506 4.21 8.08 -21.07
CA GLN A 506 4.65 9.48 -21.26
C GLN A 506 3.75 10.50 -20.58
N ASN A 507 2.46 10.19 -20.44
CA ASN A 507 1.45 11.07 -19.83
C ASN A 507 1.22 10.79 -18.34
N MET A 508 2.03 9.95 -17.70
CA MET A 508 1.92 9.71 -16.26
C MET A 508 2.18 11.00 -15.47
N PRO A 509 1.39 11.30 -14.41
CA PRO A 509 1.59 12.49 -13.58
C PRO A 509 2.81 12.38 -12.64
N VAL A 510 3.49 11.24 -12.66
CA VAL A 510 4.58 10.84 -11.78
C VAL A 510 5.63 10.09 -12.60
N GLU A 511 6.89 10.17 -12.20
CA GLU A 511 8.00 9.53 -12.92
C GLU A 511 7.85 8.00 -12.95
N PRO A 512 7.87 7.35 -14.14
CA PRO A 512 7.65 5.91 -14.24
C PRO A 512 8.78 5.10 -13.57
N ALA A 513 8.39 4.05 -12.84
CA ALA A 513 9.30 3.17 -12.12
C ALA A 513 9.61 1.87 -12.90
N ILE A 514 10.51 1.06 -12.33
CA ILE A 514 10.99 -0.22 -12.88
C ILE A 514 9.84 -1.16 -13.30
N ASN A 515 8.78 -1.26 -12.50
CA ASN A 515 7.66 -2.15 -12.79
C ASN A 515 6.90 -1.76 -14.07
N VAL A 516 6.80 -0.47 -14.39
CA VAL A 516 6.14 0.06 -15.59
C VAL A 516 6.94 -0.28 -16.84
N TYR A 517 8.24 0.06 -16.86
CA TYR A 517 9.10 -0.28 -17.99
C TYR A 517 9.29 -1.79 -18.15
N GLY A 518 9.31 -2.54 -17.04
CA GLY A 518 9.34 -4.00 -17.06
C GLY A 518 8.11 -4.61 -17.75
N ALA A 519 6.91 -4.09 -17.46
CA ALA A 519 5.68 -4.49 -18.15
C ALA A 519 5.74 -4.16 -19.65
N MET A 520 6.24 -2.97 -20.01
CA MET A 520 6.40 -2.56 -21.42
C MET A 520 7.39 -3.46 -22.18
N LEU A 521 8.55 -3.76 -21.58
CA LEU A 521 9.55 -4.64 -22.18
C LEU A 521 9.00 -6.07 -22.36
N GLY A 522 8.21 -6.54 -21.39
CA GLY A 522 7.48 -7.81 -21.49
C GLY A 522 6.49 -7.84 -22.67
N ALA A 523 5.70 -6.78 -22.85
CA ALA A 523 4.78 -6.64 -23.97
C ALA A 523 5.50 -6.58 -25.33
N CYS A 524 6.63 -5.86 -25.40
CA CYS A 524 7.45 -5.78 -26.62
C CYS A 524 7.97 -7.16 -27.05
N LYS A 525 8.33 -8.04 -26.10
CA LYS A 525 8.66 -9.44 -26.40
C LYS A 525 7.48 -10.20 -27.01
N ILE A 526 6.29 -10.06 -26.45
CA ILE A 526 5.09 -10.77 -26.94
C ILE A 526 4.77 -10.36 -28.38
N HIS A 527 4.85 -9.07 -28.68
CA HIS A 527 4.48 -8.51 -29.98
C HIS A 527 5.66 -8.27 -30.93
N LYS A 528 6.86 -8.76 -30.58
CA LYS A 528 8.08 -8.68 -31.40
C LYS A 528 8.49 -7.25 -31.79
N ASN A 529 8.20 -6.26 -30.95
CA ASN A 529 8.54 -4.86 -31.20
C ASN A 529 9.94 -4.56 -30.65
N VAL A 530 10.91 -4.42 -31.56
CA VAL A 530 12.31 -4.18 -31.18
C VAL A 530 12.52 -2.75 -30.71
N ASP A 531 11.95 -1.76 -31.41
CA ASP A 531 12.23 -0.34 -31.17
C ASP A 531 11.77 0.11 -29.77
N LEU A 532 10.52 -0.17 -29.40
CA LEU A 532 10.02 0.15 -28.05
C LEU A 532 10.67 -0.74 -26.98
N GLY A 533 11.07 -1.96 -27.36
CA GLY A 533 11.79 -2.88 -26.48
C GLY A 533 13.17 -2.33 -26.09
N GLU A 534 13.91 -1.76 -27.03
CA GLU A 534 15.21 -1.11 -26.76
C GLU A 534 15.05 0.08 -25.83
N ILE A 535 14.09 0.98 -26.12
CA ILE A 535 13.85 2.17 -25.29
C ILE A 535 13.46 1.78 -23.86
N ALA A 536 12.56 0.80 -23.70
CA ALA A 536 12.15 0.32 -22.38
C ALA A 536 13.31 -0.35 -21.62
N ALA A 537 14.16 -1.13 -22.31
CA ALA A 537 15.32 -1.75 -21.71
C ALA A 537 16.39 -0.73 -21.27
N ASP A 538 16.67 0.28 -22.09
CA ASP A 538 17.60 1.35 -21.75
C ASP A 538 17.16 2.09 -20.49
N LYS A 539 15.86 2.39 -20.37
CA LYS A 539 15.30 2.96 -19.14
C LYS A 539 15.46 2.05 -17.93
N LEU A 540 15.27 0.74 -18.08
CA LEU A 540 15.50 -0.22 -16.99
C LEU A 540 16.97 -0.29 -16.57
N PHE A 541 17.90 -0.19 -17.51
CA PHE A 541 19.33 -0.20 -17.22
C PHE A 541 19.82 1.07 -16.51
N GLU A 542 19.11 2.20 -16.64
CA GLU A 542 19.36 3.40 -15.82
C GLU A 542 19.06 3.13 -14.33
N PHE A 543 18.08 2.29 -14.01
CA PHE A 543 17.73 1.92 -12.63
C PHE A 543 18.57 0.77 -12.08
N GLU A 544 18.64 -0.34 -12.81
CA GLU A 544 19.26 -1.59 -12.37
C GLU A 544 20.17 -2.17 -13.48
N PRO A 545 21.38 -1.60 -13.68
CA PRO A 545 22.26 -1.93 -14.80
C PRO A 545 22.86 -3.34 -14.75
N ASP A 546 22.73 -4.01 -13.61
CA ASP A 546 23.31 -5.33 -13.35
C ASP A 546 22.23 -6.41 -13.17
N GLU A 547 20.94 -6.07 -13.29
CA GLU A 547 19.84 -7.03 -13.20
C GLU A 547 19.78 -7.89 -14.47
N GLY A 548 20.07 -9.18 -14.33
CA GLY A 548 20.17 -10.11 -15.47
C GLY A 548 18.85 -10.36 -16.19
N GLY A 549 17.71 -10.19 -15.51
CA GLY A 549 16.38 -10.43 -16.08
C GLY A 549 16.10 -9.60 -17.34
N TYR A 550 16.38 -8.30 -17.30
CA TYR A 550 16.09 -7.38 -18.41
C TYR A 550 17.02 -7.62 -19.61
N HIS A 551 18.29 -7.93 -19.36
CA HIS A 551 19.25 -8.31 -20.41
C HIS A 551 18.80 -9.56 -21.15
N VAL A 552 18.36 -10.60 -20.41
CA VAL A 552 17.83 -11.82 -21.00
C VAL A 552 16.55 -11.53 -21.78
N LEU A 553 15.68 -10.65 -21.29
CA LEU A 553 14.44 -10.29 -21.96
C LEU A 553 14.71 -9.56 -23.29
N LEU A 554 15.63 -8.60 -23.31
CA LEU A 554 16.06 -7.88 -24.51
C LEU A 554 16.74 -8.82 -25.52
N ALA A 555 17.62 -9.71 -25.07
CA ALA A 555 18.24 -10.72 -25.93
C ALA A 555 17.20 -11.65 -26.57
N ASN A 556 16.13 -12.01 -25.84
CA ASN A 556 15.03 -12.79 -26.39
C ASN A 556 14.24 -12.02 -27.45
N ILE A 557 14.03 -10.71 -27.28
CA ILE A 557 13.39 -9.85 -28.29
C ILE A 557 14.21 -9.88 -29.58
N TYR A 558 15.53 -9.68 -29.50
CA TYR A 558 16.42 -9.77 -30.66
C TYR A 558 16.43 -11.14 -31.31
N ALA A 559 16.44 -12.22 -30.51
CA ALA A 559 16.42 -13.59 -31.03
C ALA A 559 15.13 -13.87 -31.83
N ILE A 560 13.97 -13.46 -31.30
CA ILE A 560 12.67 -13.61 -31.99
C ILE A 560 12.62 -12.78 -33.29
N ALA A 561 13.35 -11.66 -33.35
CA ALA A 561 13.51 -10.83 -34.55
C ALA A 561 14.69 -11.28 -35.44
N SER A 562 15.32 -12.43 -35.16
CA SER A 562 16.48 -12.96 -35.89
C SER A 562 17.71 -12.02 -35.95
N MET A 563 17.86 -11.11 -34.97
CA MET A 563 18.97 -10.14 -34.87
C MET A 563 20.15 -10.70 -34.06
N TRP A 564 20.81 -11.74 -34.56
CA TRP A 564 21.84 -12.49 -33.83
C TRP A 564 23.07 -11.69 -33.40
N GLU A 565 23.46 -10.69 -34.19
CA GLU A 565 24.57 -9.79 -33.83
C GLU A 565 24.27 -9.02 -32.53
N LYS A 566 23.03 -8.55 -32.37
CA LYS A 566 22.59 -7.86 -31.15
C LYS A 566 22.47 -8.83 -29.96
N VAL A 567 22.02 -10.06 -30.19
CA VAL A 567 22.02 -11.12 -29.17
C VAL A 567 23.44 -11.37 -28.64
N ALA A 568 24.41 -11.52 -29.55
CA ALA A 568 25.81 -11.73 -29.18
C ALA A 568 26.36 -10.54 -28.37
N LYS A 569 26.07 -9.29 -28.79
CA LYS A 569 26.47 -8.09 -28.05
C LYS A 569 25.94 -8.08 -26.60
N VAL A 570 24.65 -8.40 -26.40
CA VAL A 570 24.06 -8.45 -25.05
C VAL A 570 24.71 -9.55 -24.21
N ARG A 571 24.94 -10.74 -24.77
CA ARG A 571 25.59 -11.85 -24.05
C ARG A 571 27.03 -11.51 -23.65
N THR A 572 27.82 -10.95 -24.57
CA THR A 572 29.19 -10.49 -24.28
C THR A 572 29.22 -9.40 -23.21
N LEU A 573 28.24 -8.50 -23.21
CA LEU A 573 28.10 -7.48 -22.16
C LEU A 573 27.82 -8.13 -20.80
N MET A 574 26.89 -9.07 -20.74
CA MET A 574 26.57 -9.81 -19.52
C MET A 574 27.81 -10.55 -18.97
N GLU A 575 28.56 -11.24 -19.83
CA GLU A 575 29.79 -11.93 -19.46
C GLU A 575 30.86 -10.97 -18.93
N LYS A 576 31.11 -9.86 -19.65
CA LYS A 576 32.10 -8.84 -19.24
C LYS A 576 31.78 -8.21 -17.89
N LYS A 577 30.48 -8.01 -17.60
CA LYS A 577 30.02 -7.46 -16.31
C LYS A 577 29.83 -8.52 -15.22
N GLY A 578 29.99 -9.81 -15.53
CA GLY A 578 29.73 -10.90 -14.59
C GLY A 578 28.25 -11.06 -14.21
N ILE A 579 27.33 -10.56 -15.03
CA ILE A 579 25.89 -10.66 -14.81
C ILE A 579 25.46 -12.11 -15.03
N GLN A 580 24.95 -12.75 -13.98
CA GLN A 580 24.53 -14.16 -14.04
C GLN A 580 23.03 -14.31 -14.30
N LYS A 581 22.69 -15.27 -15.15
CA LYS A 581 21.30 -15.71 -15.33
C LYS A 581 20.89 -16.62 -14.18
N THR A 582 19.75 -16.34 -13.54
CA THR A 582 19.15 -17.24 -12.56
C THR A 582 18.79 -18.58 -13.21
N PRO A 583 19.35 -19.73 -12.75
CA PRO A 583 19.03 -21.03 -13.32
C PRO A 583 17.59 -21.42 -13.00
N GLY A 584 16.87 -21.89 -14.01
CA GLY A 584 15.50 -22.41 -13.84
C GLY A 584 15.52 -23.79 -13.17
N CYS A 585 14.75 -23.96 -12.11
CA CYS A 585 14.54 -25.23 -11.43
C CYS A 585 13.07 -25.44 -11.06
N SER A 586 12.67 -26.70 -11.03
CA SER A 586 11.34 -27.12 -10.61
C SER A 586 11.46 -28.03 -9.40
N SER A 587 10.56 -27.89 -8.44
CA SER A 587 10.59 -28.67 -7.21
C SER A 587 9.24 -29.32 -6.90
N VAL A 588 9.31 -30.49 -6.26
CA VAL A 588 8.15 -31.26 -5.80
C VAL A 588 8.34 -31.59 -4.33
N ASP A 589 7.31 -31.33 -3.52
CA ASP A 589 7.28 -31.70 -2.10
C ASP A 589 6.56 -33.05 -1.96
N LEU A 590 7.32 -34.10 -1.63
CA LEU A 590 6.80 -35.44 -1.41
C LEU A 590 7.38 -36.03 -0.13
N ARG A 591 6.52 -36.60 0.72
CA ARG A 591 6.92 -37.27 1.97
C ARG A 591 7.75 -36.38 2.93
N ASN A 592 7.47 -35.07 2.93
CA ASN A 592 8.20 -34.02 3.66
C ASN A 592 9.62 -33.75 3.14
N GLU A 593 9.99 -34.24 1.96
CA GLU A 593 11.24 -33.91 1.28
C GLU A 593 10.96 -33.07 0.04
N VAL A 594 11.80 -32.04 -0.16
CA VAL A 594 11.74 -31.21 -1.37
C VAL A 594 12.73 -31.76 -2.38
N HIS A 595 12.23 -32.30 -3.47
CA HIS A 595 13.02 -32.80 -4.59
C HIS A 595 13.13 -31.70 -5.65
N THR A 596 14.34 -31.22 -5.91
CA THR A 596 14.61 -30.13 -6.87
C THR A 596 15.30 -30.68 -8.12
N PHE A 597 14.78 -30.29 -9.28
CA PHE A 597 15.24 -30.69 -10.59
C PHE A 597 15.75 -29.47 -11.36
N TYR A 598 16.87 -29.65 -12.04
CA TYR A 598 17.45 -28.68 -12.97
C TYR A 598 17.42 -29.30 -14.37
N SER A 599 17.26 -28.47 -15.40
CA SER A 599 17.23 -28.97 -16.78
C SER A 599 18.49 -29.79 -17.09
N GLY A 600 18.31 -31.00 -17.63
CA GLY A 600 19.40 -31.92 -17.97
C GLY A 600 20.17 -32.55 -16.79
N SER A 601 19.81 -32.28 -15.54
CA SER A 601 20.56 -32.77 -14.37
C SER A 601 20.22 -34.22 -14.01
N THR A 602 21.27 -35.03 -13.80
CA THR A 602 21.19 -36.43 -13.35
C THR A 602 21.50 -36.60 -11.86
N LYS A 603 21.58 -35.51 -11.08
CA LYS A 603 21.97 -35.56 -9.65
C LYS A 603 20.97 -36.27 -8.73
N HIS A 604 19.74 -36.52 -9.18
CA HIS A 604 18.72 -37.15 -8.36
C HIS A 604 18.98 -38.67 -8.22
N PRO A 605 18.85 -39.30 -7.03
CA PRO A 605 19.13 -40.73 -6.84
C PRO A 605 18.31 -41.70 -7.71
N GLN A 606 17.22 -41.21 -8.29
CA GLN A 606 16.33 -41.96 -9.19
C GLN A 606 16.33 -41.42 -10.62
N SER A 607 17.38 -40.71 -11.04
CA SER A 607 17.51 -40.13 -12.38
C SER A 607 17.11 -41.12 -13.48
N ASP A 608 17.69 -42.31 -13.49
CA ASP A 608 17.51 -43.27 -14.58
C ASP A 608 16.04 -43.69 -14.73
N LYS A 609 15.35 -43.88 -13.61
CA LYS A 609 13.92 -44.21 -13.59
C LYS A 609 13.06 -43.03 -14.07
N ILE A 610 13.42 -41.80 -13.69
CA ILE A 610 12.70 -40.59 -14.07
C ILE A 610 12.84 -40.35 -15.58
N TYR A 611 14.06 -40.44 -16.11
CA TYR A 611 14.33 -40.26 -17.54
C TYR A 611 13.65 -41.35 -18.39
N ALA A 612 13.75 -42.63 -18.00
CA ALA A 612 13.10 -43.72 -18.72
C ALA A 612 11.57 -43.61 -18.72
N TYR A 613 10.96 -43.08 -17.65
CA TYR A 613 9.52 -42.81 -17.62
C TYR A 613 9.16 -41.58 -18.45
N LEU A 614 9.97 -40.53 -18.37
CA LEU A 614 9.77 -39.30 -19.13
C LEU A 614 9.78 -39.55 -20.62
N GLU A 615 10.73 -40.35 -21.13
CA GLU A 615 10.77 -40.74 -22.55
C GLU A 615 9.44 -41.38 -23.00
N LYS A 616 8.96 -42.39 -22.26
CA LYS A 616 7.65 -43.02 -22.53
C LYS A 616 6.48 -42.05 -22.40
N LEU A 617 6.56 -41.09 -21.48
CA LEU A 617 5.53 -40.07 -21.29
C LEU A 617 5.50 -39.11 -22.48
N MET A 618 6.67 -38.70 -22.98
CA MET A 618 6.80 -37.81 -24.14
C MET A 618 6.19 -38.47 -25.39
N ASP A 619 6.46 -39.76 -25.63
CA ASP A 619 5.83 -40.49 -26.74
C ASP A 619 4.31 -40.53 -26.64
N ARG A 620 3.79 -40.78 -25.42
CA ARG A 620 2.34 -40.82 -25.18
C ARG A 620 1.66 -39.47 -25.43
N ILE A 621 2.27 -38.36 -25.03
CA ILE A 621 1.67 -37.05 -25.27
C ILE A 621 1.78 -36.63 -26.73
N LYS A 622 2.86 -37.02 -27.45
CA LYS A 622 2.97 -36.80 -28.90
C LYS A 622 1.86 -37.53 -29.66
N LEU A 623 1.60 -38.80 -29.31
CA LEU A 623 0.48 -39.56 -29.86
C LEU A 623 -0.89 -38.90 -29.58
N ALA A 624 -0.99 -38.12 -28.51
CA ALA A 624 -2.19 -37.36 -28.17
C ALA A 624 -2.28 -35.98 -28.85
N GLY A 625 -1.28 -35.60 -29.66
CA GLY A 625 -1.26 -34.34 -30.43
C GLY A 625 -0.31 -33.26 -29.92
N TYR A 626 0.52 -33.54 -28.91
CA TYR A 626 1.56 -32.60 -28.47
C TYR A 626 2.68 -32.49 -29.52
N ILE A 627 3.00 -31.24 -29.90
CA ILE A 627 4.12 -30.90 -30.78
C ILE A 627 5.11 -30.05 -29.96
N PRO A 628 6.38 -30.46 -29.83
CA PRO A 628 7.40 -29.66 -29.17
C PRO A 628 7.61 -28.31 -29.86
N ASP A 629 7.66 -27.23 -29.07
CA ASP A 629 7.96 -25.89 -29.59
C ASP A 629 9.47 -25.60 -29.48
N THR A 630 10.18 -25.77 -30.60
CA THR A 630 11.63 -25.52 -30.71
C THR A 630 11.99 -24.08 -31.03
N SER A 631 11.02 -23.18 -31.19
CA SER A 631 11.24 -21.78 -31.59
C SER A 631 12.11 -20.96 -30.64
N SER A 632 12.40 -21.46 -29.43
CA SER A 632 13.21 -20.80 -28.40
C SER A 632 14.64 -21.35 -28.27
N ILE A 633 14.99 -22.42 -29.00
CA ILE A 633 16.33 -23.01 -29.00
C ILE A 633 16.88 -22.84 -30.41
N HIS A 634 18.01 -22.15 -30.51
CA HIS A 634 18.68 -21.83 -31.78
C HIS A 634 20.14 -22.29 -31.71
N ASP A 635 20.78 -22.46 -32.87
CA ASP A 635 22.18 -22.89 -33.03
C ASP A 635 22.48 -24.37 -32.70
N VAL A 636 21.48 -25.26 -32.74
CA VAL A 636 21.65 -26.71 -32.56
C VAL A 636 20.77 -27.49 -33.54
N GLU A 637 21.16 -28.70 -33.95
CA GLU A 637 20.36 -29.57 -34.81
C GLU A 637 18.98 -29.87 -34.18
N ASP A 638 17.94 -30.00 -35.01
CA ASP A 638 16.53 -30.13 -34.57
C ASP A 638 16.32 -31.29 -33.57
N ASP A 639 17.03 -32.40 -33.73
CA ASP A 639 16.97 -33.56 -32.84
C ASP A 639 17.61 -33.28 -31.46
N ILE A 640 18.61 -32.41 -31.41
CA ILE A 640 19.24 -31.97 -30.16
C ILE A 640 18.38 -30.90 -29.48
N GLN A 641 17.75 -29.98 -30.24
CA GLN A 641 16.81 -29.01 -29.70
C GLN A 641 15.64 -29.72 -28.97
N GLU A 642 15.09 -30.76 -29.60
CA GLU A 642 14.02 -31.54 -29.02
C GLU A 642 14.46 -32.30 -27.75
N LYS A 643 15.66 -32.91 -27.76
CA LYS A 643 16.24 -33.54 -26.57
C LYS A 643 16.42 -32.55 -25.43
N LEU A 644 16.87 -31.33 -25.70
CA LEU A 644 17.02 -30.28 -24.68
C LEU A 644 15.66 -29.89 -24.06
N LEU A 645 14.62 -29.69 -24.88
CA LEU A 645 13.26 -29.41 -24.40
C LEU A 645 12.69 -30.54 -23.54
N ASN A 646 12.98 -31.79 -23.90
CA ASN A 646 12.49 -32.96 -23.19
C ASN A 646 13.12 -33.13 -21.81
N THR A 647 14.25 -32.47 -21.55
CA THR A 647 14.94 -32.52 -20.25
C THR A 647 14.70 -31.30 -19.37
N HIS A 648 13.69 -30.48 -19.70
CA HIS A 648 13.32 -29.35 -18.85
C HIS A 648 12.92 -29.79 -17.43
N SER A 649 13.30 -28.96 -16.45
CA SER A 649 13.09 -29.23 -15.03
C SER A 649 11.63 -29.58 -14.68
N GLU A 650 10.66 -28.96 -15.36
CA GLU A 650 9.23 -29.12 -15.16
C GLU A 650 8.80 -30.54 -15.51
N LYS A 651 9.21 -31.03 -16.68
CA LYS A 651 8.90 -32.38 -17.17
C LYS A 651 9.53 -33.46 -16.27
N LEU A 652 10.76 -33.23 -15.79
CA LEU A 652 11.43 -34.11 -14.82
C LEU A 652 10.67 -34.15 -13.49
N ALA A 653 10.30 -32.99 -12.95
CA ALA A 653 9.57 -32.87 -11.70
C ALA A 653 8.18 -33.54 -11.78
N ILE A 654 7.44 -33.31 -12.88
CA ILE A 654 6.15 -33.95 -13.13
C ILE A 654 6.30 -35.47 -13.24
N SER A 655 7.31 -35.94 -13.96
CA SER A 655 7.59 -37.38 -14.12
C SER A 655 7.88 -38.05 -12.78
N PHE A 656 8.74 -37.44 -11.96
CA PHE A 656 8.99 -37.91 -10.60
C PHE A 656 7.71 -37.92 -9.75
N GLY A 657 6.90 -36.86 -9.82
CA GLY A 657 5.60 -36.78 -9.15
C GLY A 657 4.65 -37.92 -9.54
N LEU A 658 4.57 -38.24 -10.83
CA LEU A 658 3.73 -39.32 -11.36
C LEU A 658 4.17 -40.70 -10.90
N ILE A 659 5.48 -40.98 -10.90
CA ILE A 659 6.04 -42.27 -10.47
C ILE A 659 5.86 -42.47 -8.95
N SER A 660 6.01 -41.39 -8.19
CA SER A 660 6.08 -41.45 -6.73
C SER A 660 4.73 -41.37 -6.01
N THR A 661 3.62 -41.17 -6.75
CA THR A 661 2.29 -40.98 -6.18
C THR A 661 1.23 -41.90 -6.79
N LYS A 662 0.22 -42.27 -6.00
CA LYS A 662 -0.88 -43.14 -6.44
C LYS A 662 -1.74 -42.44 -7.50
N PRO A 663 -2.37 -43.20 -8.43
CA PRO A 663 -3.39 -42.66 -9.33
C PRO A 663 -4.44 -41.82 -8.60
N GLY A 664 -4.84 -40.69 -9.20
CA GLY A 664 -5.81 -39.75 -8.62
C GLY A 664 -5.22 -38.70 -7.67
N THR A 665 -3.96 -38.81 -7.23
CA THR A 665 -3.33 -37.75 -6.42
C THR A 665 -3.01 -36.51 -7.28
N THR A 666 -3.36 -35.31 -6.84
CA THR A 666 -2.95 -34.07 -7.51
C THR A 666 -1.46 -33.83 -7.32
N ILE A 667 -0.74 -33.48 -8.40
CA ILE A 667 0.71 -33.24 -8.37
C ILE A 667 0.96 -31.74 -8.26
N HIS A 668 1.71 -31.32 -7.25
CA HIS A 668 2.07 -29.92 -7.05
C HIS A 668 3.54 -29.68 -7.41
N ILE A 669 3.78 -28.80 -8.38
CA ILE A 669 5.11 -28.41 -8.85
C ILE A 669 5.32 -26.92 -8.53
N ARG A 670 6.52 -26.56 -8.06
CA ARG A 670 6.94 -25.15 -7.94
C ARG A 670 8.10 -24.87 -8.86
N LYS A 671 7.95 -23.87 -9.73
CA LYS A 671 8.97 -23.33 -10.61
C LYS A 671 9.45 -21.98 -10.04
N ASN A 672 10.76 -21.77 -9.98
CA ASN A 672 11.35 -20.51 -9.51
C ASN A 672 11.27 -19.36 -10.53
N LEU A 673 11.02 -19.68 -11.80
CA LEU A 673 10.84 -18.75 -12.92
C LEU A 673 9.44 -18.94 -13.53
N ARG A 674 9.08 -18.12 -14.51
CA ARG A 674 7.93 -18.41 -15.37
C ARG A 674 8.16 -19.72 -16.11
N VAL A 675 7.14 -20.59 -16.14
CA VAL A 675 7.20 -21.83 -16.92
C VAL A 675 7.28 -21.45 -18.42
N CYS A 676 7.96 -22.24 -19.26
CA CYS A 676 8.01 -21.93 -20.70
C CYS A 676 6.74 -22.42 -21.42
N GLY A 677 6.46 -21.84 -22.60
CA GLY A 677 5.29 -22.21 -23.42
C GLY A 677 5.23 -23.70 -23.76
N ASP A 678 6.37 -24.29 -24.16
CA ASP A 678 6.48 -25.72 -24.43
C ASP A 678 6.12 -26.59 -23.21
N CYS A 679 6.68 -26.29 -22.04
CA CYS A 679 6.41 -27.06 -20.82
C CYS A 679 4.96 -26.89 -20.35
N HIS A 680 4.39 -25.70 -20.51
CA HIS A 680 2.97 -25.47 -20.24
C HIS A 680 2.09 -26.33 -21.17
N ASN A 681 2.37 -26.31 -22.47
CA ASN A 681 1.65 -27.12 -23.45
C ASN A 681 1.81 -28.62 -23.18
N ALA A 682 3.04 -29.09 -22.94
CA ALA A 682 3.31 -30.47 -22.57
C ALA A 682 2.52 -30.87 -21.32
N THR A 683 2.45 -30.02 -20.30
CA THR A 683 1.71 -30.30 -19.05
C THR A 683 0.21 -30.48 -19.29
N LYS A 684 -0.40 -29.73 -20.22
CA LYS A 684 -1.79 -29.97 -20.65
C LYS A 684 -1.97 -31.39 -21.15
N TYR A 685 -1.16 -31.82 -22.12
CA TYR A 685 -1.27 -33.18 -22.66
C TYR A 685 -0.89 -34.26 -21.63
N ILE A 686 0.07 -34.00 -20.73
CA ILE A 686 0.37 -34.91 -19.63
C ILE A 686 -0.86 -35.09 -18.75
N SER A 687 -1.56 -34.00 -18.37
CA SER A 687 -2.79 -34.08 -17.57
C SER A 687 -3.88 -34.90 -18.28
N LEU A 688 -4.00 -34.77 -19.60
CA LEU A 688 -4.94 -35.50 -20.45
C LEU A 688 -4.63 -37.00 -20.48
N VAL A 689 -3.41 -37.39 -20.85
CA VAL A 689 -3.05 -38.81 -21.04
C VAL A 689 -2.89 -39.57 -19.72
N THR A 690 -2.52 -38.88 -18.64
CA THR A 690 -2.39 -39.50 -17.32
C THR A 690 -3.69 -39.47 -16.52
N LYS A 691 -4.66 -38.64 -16.92
CA LYS A 691 -5.88 -38.35 -16.15
C LYS A 691 -5.57 -37.88 -14.74
N ARG A 692 -4.51 -37.06 -14.59
CA ARG A 692 -4.05 -36.49 -13.32
C ARG A 692 -4.21 -34.99 -13.38
N GLU A 693 -4.68 -34.41 -12.27
CA GLU A 693 -4.60 -32.97 -12.05
C GLU A 693 -3.16 -32.61 -11.67
N ILE A 694 -2.62 -31.59 -12.33
CA ILE A 694 -1.27 -31.09 -12.08
C ILE A 694 -1.39 -29.60 -11.82
N ILE A 695 -0.88 -29.15 -10.68
CA ILE A 695 -0.86 -27.75 -10.29
C ILE A 695 0.58 -27.28 -10.35
N VAL A 696 0.88 -26.34 -11.24
CA VAL A 696 2.21 -25.74 -11.36
C VAL A 696 2.15 -24.30 -10.88
N ARG A 697 2.89 -23.98 -9.83
CA ARG A 697 3.10 -22.61 -9.36
C ARG A 697 4.37 -22.07 -9.98
N ASP A 698 4.28 -20.98 -10.73
CA ASP A 698 5.44 -20.20 -11.18
C ASP A 698 5.67 -18.96 -10.29
N MET A 699 6.52 -18.03 -10.73
CA MET A 699 6.83 -16.81 -9.98
C MET A 699 5.60 -15.92 -9.72
N HIS A 700 4.59 -15.96 -10.59
CA HIS A 700 3.48 -15.00 -10.61
C HIS A 700 2.11 -15.65 -10.35
N ARG A 701 1.89 -16.93 -10.71
CA ARG A 701 0.58 -17.57 -10.61
C ARG A 701 0.62 -19.09 -10.52
N PHE A 702 -0.55 -19.68 -10.26
CA PHE A 702 -0.84 -21.10 -10.37
C PHE A 702 -1.49 -21.41 -11.70
N HIS A 703 -1.06 -22.54 -12.27
CA HIS A 703 -1.61 -23.18 -13.45
C HIS A 703 -2.25 -24.49 -13.03
N HIS A 704 -3.56 -24.61 -13.19
CA HIS A 704 -4.29 -25.84 -12.86
C HIS A 704 -4.54 -26.60 -14.16
N PHE A 705 -3.75 -27.64 -14.38
CA PHE A 705 -3.87 -28.49 -15.56
C PHE A 705 -4.78 -29.68 -15.27
N LYS A 706 -5.86 -29.80 -16.03
CA LYS A 706 -6.83 -30.87 -15.88
C LYS A 706 -7.45 -31.22 -17.23
N ASN A 707 -7.43 -32.49 -17.59
CA ASN A 707 -8.06 -33.00 -18.81
C ASN A 707 -7.64 -32.26 -20.09
N GLY A 708 -6.38 -31.84 -20.20
CA GLY A 708 -5.88 -31.16 -21.40
C GLY A 708 -6.08 -29.65 -21.43
N THR A 709 -6.69 -29.05 -20.41
CA THR A 709 -6.84 -27.59 -20.30
C THR A 709 -6.05 -27.04 -19.11
N CYS A 710 -5.80 -25.74 -19.12
CA CYS A 710 -5.19 -25.01 -18.01
C CYS A 710 -6.14 -23.90 -17.55
N SER A 711 -6.20 -23.64 -16.24
CA SER A 711 -7.01 -22.54 -15.68
C SER A 711 -6.65 -21.15 -16.24
N CYS A 712 -5.45 -20.94 -16.78
CA CYS A 712 -5.07 -19.66 -17.37
C CYS A 712 -5.63 -19.44 -18.80
N GLY A 713 -6.31 -20.42 -19.39
CA GLY A 713 -6.83 -20.31 -20.76
C GLY A 713 -5.75 -20.19 -21.84
N ASP A 714 -4.51 -20.63 -21.56
CA ASP A 714 -3.30 -20.40 -22.36
C ASP A 714 -2.82 -18.94 -22.42
N TYR A 715 -3.37 -18.07 -21.56
CA TYR A 715 -2.99 -16.66 -21.42
C TYR A 715 -2.39 -16.41 -20.03
N TRP A 716 -1.09 -16.17 -19.98
CA TRP A 716 -0.33 -16.01 -18.75
C TRP A 716 0.96 -15.29 -19.03
#